data_AF-A0A4Y6UTC0-F1
#
_entry.id   AF-A0A4Y6UTC0-F1
#
_cell.length_a   1.000
_cell.length_b   1.000
_cell.length_c   1.000
_cell.angle_alpha   90.00
_cell.angle_beta   90.00
_cell.angle_gamma   90.00
#
_symmetry.space_group_name_H-M   'P 1'
#
loop_
_entity.id
_entity.type
_entity.pdbx_description
1 polymer ?
#
loop_
_entity_poly.entity_id
_entity_poly.type
_entity_poly.pdbx_seq_one_letter_code
_entity_poly.pdbx_strand_id
1 'polypeptide(L)'
;MLDFTAIGEVLIDFAPSGEPDGKLPTFTGNPGGAPANAAAALARLGHPSALIACVGNDAFGALLRDTLRECGIDVSDVRVTDEANTTLAFVHLDEDGDRSFSFYRKPGADMMLTEDDLPADLIERSRILHFGSVTLTHEPARSATKAAVERARAAGATITFDPNVRLDLWTDEAAAREQIRWGLERADIVKVSEEEVLFLTGIAGVERGAAKLREQFAGRLLVVTLGERGCYYEAGGSSGYVRGYEVDVVNTTGAGDAFFGCLLHALLEYGLDSLPAETELRRALAFANAGGALVTTRPGALRAMPAAEEAAELMERAAPHDYTENFRPQFHFTPEWHWMNDPNGLVFYEGEYHLFYQHHPHSSVWGPMHWGHAISRDLIRWEHRPIALLPDEHGFIFSGCCVVDPNDSSGWFGGGSGLVALFTHASDDPGSGRPVQRQSLAYSRDKGRTWEKYAGNPVLEEADCPDFRDPKVFWHADTGRWIMLLAAGDHIRFYRSADLKSWEFASEFGRSEGSHDGVWECPDLFELPVEGGGGSRWVMIVSIGDNPACPEGSRTQYFTGRFDGLSFVNDAPAGRVLWLDHGRDNYAGVTWSDVSAEDGRRLFIGWMSNWKYANITPTEGWRSAMTLPRTLSLRAGAEQPELVQLPVREVESLREATETASGAVLAPGSALRMEAGAGLIEIEAEIGTGSAEEISISFRSGESGETTIGYEPQREWLYIDRTHSGVTEFHEAFACRHGVRARSEDGRLKLRIWLDRSSVEVFADGGAAVLTDQIFPSAPVDGIEFRARGGEVRFERLNVHRLGSAYAEPAAHTIEEGSLSR
;
A
#
# COMPACT_ATOMS: atom_id res chain seq x y z
N MET A 1 18.68 -31.61 26.60
CA MET A 1 17.70 -32.21 25.66
C MET A 1 17.90 -31.48 24.35
N LEU A 2 17.92 -32.18 23.21
CA LEU A 2 18.11 -31.54 21.92
C LEU A 2 16.73 -31.19 21.36
N ASP A 3 16.51 -29.97 20.89
CA ASP A 3 15.18 -29.57 20.41
C ASP A 3 14.87 -30.19 19.04
N PHE A 4 15.87 -30.28 18.16
CA PHE A 4 15.67 -30.72 16.78
C PHE A 4 16.84 -31.54 16.22
N THR A 5 16.54 -32.72 15.67
CA THR A 5 17.49 -33.48 14.84
C THR A 5 16.92 -33.68 13.46
N ALA A 6 17.68 -33.34 12.42
CA ALA A 6 17.38 -33.71 11.04
C ALA A 6 18.21 -34.93 10.62
N ILE A 7 17.62 -35.83 9.83
CA ILE A 7 18.33 -36.89 9.10
C ILE A 7 18.08 -36.71 7.60
N GLY A 8 19.15 -36.60 6.82
CA GLY A 8 18.99 -35.96 5.52
C GLY A 8 20.21 -35.92 4.62
N GLU A 9 19.94 -35.49 3.40
CA GLU A 9 20.95 -35.01 2.47
C GLU A 9 21.48 -33.64 2.87
N VAL A 10 22.77 -33.43 2.62
CA VAL A 10 23.41 -32.12 2.57
C VAL A 10 24.32 -32.12 1.34
N LEU A 11 24.21 -31.09 0.51
CA LEU A 11 24.79 -31.06 -0.82
C LEU A 11 25.16 -29.63 -1.25
N ILE A 12 25.87 -29.51 -2.37
CA ILE A 12 26.14 -28.21 -3.00
C ILE A 12 25.19 -28.00 -4.18
N ASP A 13 24.38 -26.96 -4.11
CA ASP A 13 23.53 -26.47 -5.20
C ASP A 13 24.32 -25.44 -6.02
N PHE A 14 24.71 -25.81 -7.24
CA PHE A 14 25.30 -24.91 -8.22
C PHE A 14 24.20 -24.20 -8.99
N ALA A 15 24.01 -22.91 -8.68
CA ALA A 15 23.09 -22.03 -9.40
C ALA A 15 23.85 -21.18 -10.41
N PRO A 16 23.28 -20.87 -11.60
CA PRO A 16 23.89 -19.97 -12.57
C PRO A 16 24.19 -18.59 -11.94
N SER A 17 25.34 -18.00 -12.26
CA SER A 17 25.75 -16.69 -11.72
C SER A 17 26.61 -15.89 -12.71
N GLY A 18 26.43 -14.56 -12.76
CA GLY A 18 27.21 -13.64 -13.58
C GLY A 18 26.91 -13.65 -15.10
N GLU A 19 27.50 -12.70 -15.84
CA GLU A 19 27.44 -12.71 -17.31
C GLU A 19 28.35 -13.80 -17.89
N PRO A 20 27.91 -14.57 -18.90
CA PRO A 20 28.75 -15.60 -19.52
C PRO A 20 30.00 -15.02 -20.17
N ASP A 21 31.19 -15.41 -19.72
CA ASP A 21 32.44 -15.09 -20.43
C ASP A 21 32.51 -15.94 -21.71
N GLY A 22 32.37 -15.31 -22.87
CA GLY A 22 32.60 -15.95 -24.17
C GLY A 22 31.73 -17.17 -24.49
N LYS A 23 30.54 -17.30 -23.87
CA LYS A 23 29.54 -18.41 -23.95
C LYS A 23 29.72 -19.56 -22.95
N LEU A 24 30.55 -19.44 -21.91
CA LEU A 24 30.64 -20.46 -20.86
C LEU A 24 29.71 -20.11 -19.68
N PRO A 25 28.93 -21.07 -19.15
CA PRO A 25 28.11 -20.84 -17.97
C PRO A 25 29.00 -20.74 -16.72
N THR A 26 28.74 -19.74 -15.89
CA THR A 26 29.35 -19.58 -14.58
C THR A 26 28.34 -20.02 -13.52
N PHE A 27 28.81 -20.73 -12.48
CA PHE A 27 27.97 -21.23 -11.40
C PHE A 27 28.54 -20.80 -10.05
N THR A 28 27.65 -20.45 -9.13
CA THR A 28 27.96 -20.28 -7.71
C THR A 28 27.50 -21.50 -6.95
N GLY A 29 28.41 -22.14 -6.21
CA GLY A 29 28.09 -23.26 -5.33
C GLY A 29 27.51 -22.78 -4.00
N ASN A 30 26.30 -23.22 -3.68
CA ASN A 30 25.59 -22.87 -2.47
C ASN A 30 25.42 -24.13 -1.59
N PRO A 31 25.97 -24.16 -0.37
CA PRO A 31 25.63 -25.18 0.62
C PRO A 31 24.12 -25.24 0.86
N GLY A 32 23.55 -26.45 0.82
CA GLY A 32 22.11 -26.67 0.96
C GLY A 32 21.74 -28.12 1.26
N GLY A 33 20.46 -28.43 1.08
CA GLY A 33 19.81 -29.68 1.47
C GLY A 33 18.61 -29.37 2.37
N ALA A 34 17.42 -29.90 2.04
CA ALA A 34 16.19 -29.47 2.72
C ALA A 34 16.23 -29.74 4.24
N PRO A 35 16.67 -30.94 4.71
CA PRO A 35 16.80 -31.19 6.14
C PRO A 35 17.85 -30.29 6.83
N ALA A 36 18.95 -29.96 6.12
CA ALA A 36 19.98 -29.07 6.62
C ALA A 36 19.49 -27.61 6.73
N ASN A 37 18.72 -27.14 5.74
CA ASN A 37 18.12 -25.81 5.73
C ASN A 37 17.11 -25.63 6.87
N ALA A 38 16.25 -26.63 7.13
CA ALA A 38 15.34 -26.61 8.27
C ALA A 38 16.09 -26.58 9.61
N ALA A 39 17.18 -27.36 9.74
CA ALA A 39 18.05 -27.32 10.91
C ALA A 39 18.71 -25.94 11.11
N ALA A 40 19.16 -25.30 10.02
CA ALA A 40 19.75 -23.97 10.07
C ALA A 40 18.74 -22.91 10.50
N ALA A 41 17.49 -23.00 10.03
CA ALA A 41 16.41 -22.11 10.44
C ALA A 41 16.18 -22.19 11.96
N LEU A 42 16.05 -23.40 12.50
CA LEU A 42 15.83 -23.62 13.94
C LEU A 42 17.04 -23.21 14.78
N ALA A 43 18.26 -23.53 14.33
CA ALA A 43 19.49 -23.09 14.99
C ALA A 43 19.58 -21.55 15.06
N ARG A 44 19.23 -20.87 13.96
CA ARG A 44 19.21 -19.41 13.88
C ARG A 44 18.17 -18.79 14.82
N LEU A 45 17.05 -19.46 15.03
CA LEU A 45 15.98 -19.09 15.97
C LEU A 45 16.27 -19.52 17.42
N GLY A 46 17.47 -20.02 17.71
CA GLY A 46 17.95 -20.30 19.06
C GLY A 46 17.72 -21.72 19.58
N HIS A 47 17.25 -22.65 18.73
CA HIS A 47 17.02 -24.03 19.13
C HIS A 47 18.26 -24.92 18.89
N PRO A 48 18.74 -25.68 19.90
CA PRO A 48 19.79 -26.66 19.72
C PRO A 48 19.41 -27.68 18.64
N SER A 49 20.16 -27.68 17.55
CA SER A 49 19.85 -28.44 16.34
C SER A 49 21.04 -29.31 15.91
N ALA A 50 20.77 -30.54 15.46
CA ALA A 50 21.79 -31.48 14.98
C ALA A 50 21.41 -32.06 13.60
N LEU A 51 22.42 -32.51 12.85
CA LEU A 51 22.23 -33.16 11.55
C LEU A 51 22.92 -34.53 11.50
N ILE A 52 22.14 -35.56 11.15
CA ILE A 52 22.62 -36.89 10.80
C ILE A 52 22.68 -36.96 9.26
N ALA A 53 23.89 -36.96 8.70
CA ALA A 53 24.10 -36.96 7.26
C ALA A 53 25.43 -37.64 6.90
N CYS A 54 25.67 -37.85 5.60
CA CYS A 54 26.95 -38.33 5.10
C CYS A 54 27.46 -37.46 3.96
N VAL A 55 28.74 -37.06 4.03
CA VAL A 55 29.45 -36.26 3.02
C VAL A 55 30.71 -36.99 2.56
N GLY A 56 31.22 -36.65 1.36
CA GLY A 56 32.45 -37.23 0.85
C GLY A 56 33.69 -36.70 1.57
N ASN A 57 34.76 -37.48 1.59
CA ASN A 57 36.09 -37.03 2.01
C ASN A 57 36.74 -36.16 0.93
N ASP A 58 36.11 -35.02 0.64
CA ASP A 58 36.52 -34.07 -0.40
C ASP A 58 36.34 -32.62 0.07
N ALA A 59 36.76 -31.68 -0.79
CA ALA A 59 36.71 -30.25 -0.48
C ALA A 59 35.27 -29.74 -0.25
N PHE A 60 34.28 -30.32 -0.94
CA PHE A 60 32.87 -29.94 -0.76
C PHE A 60 32.33 -30.49 0.56
N GLY A 61 32.69 -31.71 0.96
CA GLY A 61 32.30 -32.28 2.23
C GLY A 61 32.88 -31.52 3.42
N ALA A 62 34.14 -31.06 3.30
CA ALA A 62 34.74 -30.15 4.27
C ALA A 62 33.98 -28.81 4.35
N LEU A 63 33.71 -28.19 3.19
CA LEU A 63 32.96 -26.93 3.10
C LEU A 63 31.56 -27.02 3.73
N LEU A 64 30.82 -28.10 3.48
CA LEU A 64 29.50 -28.33 4.04
C LEU A 64 29.55 -28.42 5.56
N ARG A 65 30.48 -29.22 6.11
CA ARG A 65 30.63 -29.37 7.57
C ARG A 65 31.00 -28.06 8.25
N ASP A 66 31.86 -27.25 7.63
CA ASP A 66 32.22 -25.94 8.18
C ASP A 66 31.06 -24.96 8.11
N THR A 67 30.33 -24.94 7.00
CA THR A 67 29.14 -24.08 6.85
C THR A 67 28.04 -24.45 7.85
N LEU A 68 27.78 -25.74 8.07
CA LEU A 68 26.82 -26.21 9.07
C LEU A 68 27.20 -25.76 10.49
N ARG A 69 28.49 -25.82 10.85
CA ARG A 69 28.98 -25.31 12.14
C ARG A 69 28.81 -23.80 12.27
N GLU A 70 29.08 -23.04 11.22
CA GLU A 70 28.85 -21.60 11.18
C GLU A 70 27.37 -21.25 11.40
N CYS A 71 26.47 -22.07 10.88
CA CYS A 71 25.03 -21.97 11.11
C CYS A 71 24.58 -22.46 12.51
N GLY A 72 25.50 -22.89 13.38
CA GLY A 72 25.19 -23.32 14.74
C GLY A 72 24.63 -24.74 14.86
N ILE A 73 24.78 -25.58 13.84
CA ILE A 73 24.29 -26.97 13.82
C ILE A 73 25.36 -27.89 14.41
N ASP A 74 24.96 -28.85 15.26
CA ASP A 74 25.83 -29.93 15.71
C ASP A 74 26.07 -30.92 14.56
N VAL A 75 27.33 -31.00 14.14
CA VAL A 75 27.80 -31.84 13.02
C VAL A 75 28.59 -33.07 13.48
N SER A 76 28.49 -33.43 14.77
CA SER A 76 29.21 -34.58 15.33
C SER A 76 28.88 -35.89 14.60
N ASP A 77 27.65 -36.00 14.12
CA ASP A 77 27.11 -37.17 13.41
C ASP A 77 26.96 -36.94 11.90
N VAL A 78 27.68 -35.96 11.35
CA VAL A 78 27.89 -35.83 9.90
C VAL A 78 29.09 -36.69 9.50
N ARG A 79 28.80 -37.92 9.05
CA ARG A 79 29.81 -38.92 8.67
C ARG A 79 30.54 -38.49 7.40
N VAL A 80 31.85 -38.73 7.38
CA VAL A 80 32.69 -38.59 6.18
C VAL A 80 32.95 -39.97 5.59
N THR A 81 32.80 -40.13 4.28
CA THR A 81 33.04 -41.39 3.57
C THR A 81 34.09 -41.26 2.46
N ASP A 82 34.92 -42.29 2.29
CA ASP A 82 35.84 -42.44 1.15
C ASP A 82 35.18 -43.20 -0.02
N GLU A 83 33.95 -43.70 0.15
CA GLU A 83 33.26 -44.56 -0.83
C GLU A 83 32.60 -43.78 -1.97
N ALA A 84 32.28 -42.50 -1.75
CA ALA A 84 31.65 -41.63 -2.73
C ALA A 84 32.00 -40.16 -2.46
N ASN A 85 31.98 -39.35 -3.52
CA ASN A 85 32.13 -37.90 -3.40
C ASN A 85 30.83 -37.26 -2.86
N THR A 86 30.98 -36.06 -2.30
CA THR A 86 29.86 -35.21 -1.89
C THR A 86 28.91 -34.96 -3.05
N THR A 87 27.61 -35.13 -2.78
CA THR A 87 26.56 -34.96 -3.77
C THR A 87 26.47 -33.51 -4.22
N LEU A 88 26.34 -33.31 -5.53
CA LEU A 88 26.19 -31.99 -6.16
C LEU A 88 24.91 -31.94 -6.97
N ALA A 89 24.24 -30.80 -6.97
CA ALA A 89 23.09 -30.52 -7.82
C ALA A 89 23.38 -29.28 -8.67
N PHE A 90 23.04 -29.33 -9.95
CA PHE A 90 23.14 -28.19 -10.86
C PHE A 90 21.74 -27.72 -11.20
N VAL A 91 21.48 -26.45 -10.91
CA VAL A 91 20.22 -25.79 -11.23
C VAL A 91 20.31 -25.27 -12.66
N HIS A 92 19.35 -25.64 -13.49
CA HIS A 92 19.16 -25.09 -14.82
C HIS A 92 17.93 -24.18 -14.79
N LEU A 93 18.08 -23.00 -15.40
CA LEU A 93 16.99 -22.08 -15.68
C LEU A 93 16.69 -22.18 -17.18
N ASP A 94 15.44 -22.38 -17.56
CA ASP A 94 15.03 -22.27 -18.96
C ASP A 94 14.70 -20.83 -19.37
N GLU A 95 14.22 -20.63 -20.60
CA GLU A 95 13.91 -19.31 -21.17
C GLU A 95 12.77 -18.59 -20.44
N ASP A 96 11.90 -19.34 -19.76
CA ASP A 96 10.78 -18.83 -18.97
C ASP A 96 11.17 -18.63 -17.48
N GLY A 97 12.39 -19.03 -17.11
CA GLY A 97 12.91 -18.94 -15.73
C GLY A 97 12.57 -20.15 -14.85
N ASP A 98 11.96 -21.20 -15.41
CA ASP A 98 11.62 -22.42 -14.68
C ASP A 98 12.88 -23.22 -14.33
N ARG A 99 12.88 -23.78 -13.11
CA ARG A 99 14.03 -24.46 -12.52
C ARG A 99 13.95 -25.97 -12.75
N SER A 100 15.03 -26.55 -13.26
CA SER A 100 15.25 -28.01 -13.28
C SER A 100 16.60 -28.37 -12.64
N PHE A 101 16.76 -29.61 -12.16
CA PHE A 101 17.93 -30.04 -11.40
C PHE A 101 18.64 -31.22 -12.06
N SER A 102 19.95 -31.11 -12.25
CA SER A 102 20.83 -32.24 -12.61
C SER A 102 21.65 -32.68 -11.42
N PHE A 103 21.39 -33.89 -10.91
CA PHE A 103 22.10 -34.44 -9.75
C PHE A 103 23.31 -35.29 -10.14
N TYR A 104 24.48 -34.93 -9.60
CA TYR A 104 25.70 -35.72 -9.67
C TYR A 104 25.74 -36.65 -8.45
N ARG A 105 24.97 -37.74 -8.55
CA ARG A 105 24.64 -38.66 -7.45
C ARG A 105 24.62 -40.13 -7.90
N LYS A 106 25.73 -40.66 -8.43
CA LYS A 106 25.83 -42.05 -8.97
C LYS A 106 27.17 -42.76 -8.67
N PRO A 107 27.44 -43.20 -7.42
CA PRO A 107 26.68 -42.88 -6.20
C PRO A 107 27.12 -41.52 -5.61
N GLY A 108 26.28 -40.94 -4.76
CA GLY A 108 26.64 -39.78 -3.93
C GLY A 108 26.82 -40.17 -2.46
N ALA A 109 27.58 -39.37 -1.70
CA ALA A 109 27.87 -39.65 -0.29
C ALA A 109 26.61 -39.72 0.59
N ASP A 110 25.57 -38.94 0.28
CA ASP A 110 24.30 -38.93 1.02
C ASP A 110 23.56 -40.29 0.99
N MET A 111 23.93 -41.17 0.05
CA MET A 111 23.39 -42.53 -0.06
C MET A 111 24.08 -43.53 0.88
N MET A 112 25.19 -43.17 1.50
CA MET A 112 26.09 -44.10 2.21
C MET A 112 25.75 -44.29 3.70
N LEU A 113 24.73 -43.62 4.21
CA LEU A 113 24.33 -43.73 5.61
C LEU A 113 23.77 -45.12 5.92
N THR A 114 24.28 -45.78 6.96
CA THR A 114 23.84 -47.11 7.40
C THR A 114 23.15 -47.06 8.77
N GLU A 115 22.48 -48.14 9.18
CA GLU A 115 21.88 -48.23 10.52
C GLU A 115 22.92 -48.16 11.65
N ASP A 116 24.15 -48.65 11.39
CA ASP A 116 25.26 -48.61 12.35
C ASP A 116 25.79 -47.19 12.59
N ASP A 117 25.48 -46.26 11.67
CA ASP A 117 25.86 -44.84 11.78
C ASP A 117 24.90 -44.02 12.65
N LEU A 118 23.79 -44.61 13.09
CA LEU A 118 22.74 -43.86 13.78
C LEU A 118 23.08 -43.62 15.26
N PRO A 119 23.29 -42.37 15.69
CA PRO A 119 23.60 -42.05 17.09
C PRO A 119 22.36 -42.24 17.98
N ALA A 120 22.27 -43.38 18.66
CA ALA A 120 21.13 -43.73 19.53
C ALA A 120 20.82 -42.62 20.55
N ASP A 121 21.84 -42.17 21.30
CA ASP A 121 21.69 -41.15 22.34
C ASP A 121 21.20 -39.80 21.80
N LEU A 122 21.61 -39.41 20.57
CA LEU A 122 21.16 -38.17 19.95
C LEU A 122 19.67 -38.28 19.57
N ILE A 123 19.31 -39.37 18.89
CA ILE A 123 17.95 -39.62 18.41
C ILE A 123 16.97 -39.70 19.59
N GLU A 124 17.31 -40.45 20.64
CA GLU A 124 16.45 -40.66 21.82
C GLU A 124 16.27 -39.39 22.67
N ARG A 125 17.18 -38.43 22.57
CA ARG A 125 17.12 -37.14 23.30
C ARG A 125 16.48 -36.00 22.50
N SER A 126 16.09 -36.26 21.25
CA SER A 126 15.52 -35.25 20.36
C SER A 126 14.04 -35.06 20.63
N ARG A 127 13.59 -33.81 20.78
CA ARG A 127 12.14 -33.50 20.87
C ARG A 127 11.45 -33.63 19.52
N ILE A 128 12.15 -33.22 18.45
CA ILE A 128 11.71 -33.40 17.06
C ILE A 128 12.76 -34.20 16.29
N LEU A 129 12.30 -35.19 15.52
CA LEU A 129 13.07 -35.78 14.43
C LEU A 129 12.45 -35.35 13.09
N HIS A 130 13.27 -34.78 12.21
CA HIS A 130 12.88 -34.32 10.88
C HIS A 130 13.58 -35.12 9.78
N PHE A 131 12.86 -35.41 8.70
CA PHE A 131 13.42 -36.06 7.52
C PHE A 131 12.66 -35.67 6.25
N GLY A 132 13.28 -35.91 5.09
CA GLY A 132 12.65 -35.75 3.78
C GLY A 132 12.70 -37.02 2.93
N SER A 133 12.16 -36.97 1.71
CA SER A 133 12.06 -38.18 0.87
C SER A 133 13.35 -38.54 0.14
N VAL A 134 14.30 -37.61 -0.02
CA VAL A 134 15.55 -37.83 -0.77
C VAL A 134 16.39 -38.96 -0.16
N THR A 135 16.49 -39.05 1.16
CA THR A 135 17.19 -40.14 1.85
C THR A 135 16.50 -41.50 1.72
N LEU A 136 15.21 -41.53 1.33
CA LEU A 136 14.46 -42.75 1.07
C LEU A 136 14.67 -43.31 -0.35
N THR A 137 15.43 -42.62 -1.20
CA THR A 137 15.59 -43.01 -2.62
C THR A 137 16.38 -44.31 -2.77
N HIS A 138 17.42 -44.57 -1.96
CA HIS A 138 18.35 -45.70 -2.14
C HIS A 138 18.75 -46.39 -0.84
N GLU A 139 19.12 -47.67 -0.91
CA GLU A 139 19.82 -48.36 0.18
C GLU A 139 21.33 -48.04 0.15
N PRO A 140 22.03 -48.02 1.30
CA PRO A 140 21.53 -48.30 2.67
C PRO A 140 20.80 -47.11 3.37
N ALA A 141 20.89 -45.89 2.85
CA ALA A 141 20.35 -44.68 3.50
C ALA A 141 18.84 -44.75 3.79
N ARG A 142 18.07 -45.45 2.95
CA ARG A 142 16.64 -45.70 3.16
C ARG A 142 16.41 -46.46 4.46
N SER A 143 17.07 -47.61 4.64
CA SER A 143 16.93 -48.41 5.86
C SER A 143 17.39 -47.64 7.10
N ALA A 144 18.50 -46.91 7.00
CA ALA A 144 18.98 -46.04 8.09
C ALA A 144 17.96 -44.97 8.49
N THR A 145 17.36 -44.27 7.52
CA THR A 145 16.34 -43.25 7.77
C THR A 145 15.11 -43.86 8.46
N LYS A 146 14.65 -45.02 7.98
CA LYS A 146 13.51 -45.72 8.60
C LYS A 146 13.81 -46.12 10.03
N ALA A 147 14.99 -46.66 10.30
CA ALA A 147 15.40 -47.04 11.65
C ALA A 147 15.49 -45.83 12.59
N ALA A 148 15.98 -44.68 12.11
CA ALA A 148 16.04 -43.45 12.90
C ALA A 148 14.63 -42.95 13.29
N VAL A 149 13.69 -42.93 12.35
CA VAL A 149 12.30 -42.53 12.58
C VAL A 149 11.61 -43.43 13.60
N GLU A 150 11.73 -44.76 13.45
CA GLU A 150 11.11 -45.69 14.40
C GLU A 150 11.74 -45.60 15.80
N ARG A 151 13.05 -45.36 15.89
CA ARG A 151 13.74 -45.13 17.17
C ARG A 151 13.28 -43.84 17.86
N ALA A 152 13.22 -42.73 17.12
CA ALA A 152 12.76 -41.45 17.67
C ALA A 152 11.29 -41.55 18.14
N ARG A 153 10.44 -42.20 17.36
CA ARG A 153 9.03 -42.41 17.68
C ARG A 153 8.87 -43.29 18.93
N ALA A 154 9.67 -44.34 19.08
CA ALA A 154 9.70 -45.16 20.28
C ALA A 154 10.16 -44.39 21.53
N ALA A 155 11.02 -43.38 21.35
CA ALA A 155 11.45 -42.46 22.40
C ALA A 155 10.45 -41.31 22.68
N GLY A 156 9.35 -41.22 21.93
CA GLY A 156 8.31 -40.19 22.10
C GLY A 156 8.61 -38.85 21.42
N ALA A 157 9.57 -38.80 20.49
CA ALA A 157 9.84 -37.61 19.70
C ALA A 157 8.67 -37.31 18.74
N THR A 158 8.42 -36.02 18.48
CA THR A 158 7.53 -35.59 17.39
C THR A 158 8.22 -35.82 16.05
N ILE A 159 7.56 -36.53 15.14
CA ILE A 159 8.07 -36.82 13.81
C ILE A 159 7.56 -35.76 12.83
N THR A 160 8.47 -35.09 12.13
CA THR A 160 8.14 -34.08 11.11
C THR A 160 8.66 -34.53 9.76
N PHE A 161 7.88 -34.30 8.70
CA PHE A 161 8.21 -34.79 7.37
C PHE A 161 7.94 -33.73 6.29
N ASP A 162 8.95 -33.49 5.46
CA ASP A 162 8.85 -32.68 4.26
C ASP A 162 9.23 -33.57 3.05
N PRO A 163 8.28 -34.02 2.22
CA PRO A 163 8.60 -34.87 1.09
C PRO A 163 9.66 -34.26 0.18
N ASN A 164 9.63 -32.95 -0.06
CA ASN A 164 10.53 -32.23 -0.98
C ASN A 164 10.87 -33.05 -2.24
N VAL A 165 9.84 -33.41 -2.99
CA VAL A 165 9.93 -34.46 -4.03
C VAL A 165 10.92 -34.04 -5.13
N ARG A 166 11.84 -34.95 -5.45
CA ARG A 166 12.79 -34.83 -6.57
C ARG A 166 12.71 -36.06 -7.45
N LEU A 167 11.80 -36.04 -8.43
CA LEU A 167 11.45 -37.21 -9.24
C LEU A 167 12.65 -37.83 -9.97
N ASP A 168 13.63 -37.01 -10.39
CA ASP A 168 14.85 -37.47 -11.06
C ASP A 168 15.75 -38.38 -10.21
N LEU A 169 15.54 -38.41 -8.89
CA LEU A 169 16.27 -39.28 -7.96
C LEU A 169 15.61 -40.64 -7.74
N TRP A 170 14.40 -40.85 -8.27
CA TRP A 170 13.63 -42.08 -8.11
C TRP A 170 13.74 -42.97 -9.34
N THR A 171 13.58 -44.29 -9.15
CA THR A 171 13.52 -45.24 -10.26
C THR A 171 12.28 -45.03 -11.12
N ASP A 172 11.16 -44.70 -10.47
CA ASP A 172 9.88 -44.38 -11.07
C ASP A 172 8.99 -43.66 -10.04
N GLU A 173 7.91 -43.03 -10.51
CA GLU A 173 6.96 -42.32 -9.65
C GLU A 173 6.25 -43.23 -8.64
N ALA A 174 6.05 -44.51 -8.94
CA ALA A 174 5.33 -45.42 -8.05
C ALA A 174 6.16 -45.73 -6.81
N ALA A 175 7.47 -45.95 -6.98
CA ALA A 175 8.43 -46.10 -5.89
C ALA A 175 8.49 -44.83 -5.03
N ALA A 176 8.50 -43.64 -5.66
CA ALA A 176 8.45 -42.37 -4.94
C ALA A 176 7.20 -42.27 -4.05
N ARG A 177 6.02 -42.48 -4.62
CA ARG A 177 4.73 -42.43 -3.89
C ARG A 177 4.67 -43.46 -2.77
N GLU A 178 5.22 -44.66 -2.98
CA GLU A 178 5.27 -45.70 -1.95
C GLU A 178 6.09 -45.26 -0.73
N GLN A 179 7.32 -44.76 -0.95
CA GLN A 179 8.18 -44.36 0.16
C GLN A 179 7.71 -43.06 0.83
N ILE A 180 7.14 -42.12 0.07
CA ILE A 180 6.53 -40.91 0.64
C ILE A 180 5.32 -41.27 1.50
N ARG A 181 4.47 -42.22 1.07
CA ARG A 181 3.35 -42.71 1.88
C ARG A 181 3.82 -43.31 3.19
N TRP A 182 4.89 -44.10 3.19
CA TRP A 182 5.49 -44.63 4.42
C TRP A 182 5.85 -43.50 5.40
N GLY A 183 6.42 -42.39 4.91
CA GLY A 183 6.74 -41.21 5.72
C GLY A 183 5.49 -40.49 6.26
N LEU A 184 4.47 -40.29 5.41
CA LEU A 184 3.19 -39.70 5.81
C LEU A 184 2.50 -40.49 6.93
N GLU A 185 2.55 -41.82 6.89
CA GLU A 185 1.95 -42.68 7.93
C GLU A 185 2.63 -42.56 9.30
N ARG A 186 3.83 -41.99 9.37
CA ARG A 186 4.66 -41.93 10.59
C ARG A 186 4.86 -40.53 11.13
N ALA A 187 4.56 -39.52 10.34
CA ALA A 187 4.73 -38.13 10.73
C ALA A 187 3.54 -37.62 11.56
N ASP A 188 3.84 -36.75 12.51
CA ASP A 188 2.88 -35.99 13.29
C ASP A 188 2.57 -34.63 12.65
N ILE A 189 3.53 -34.05 11.93
CA ILE A 189 3.43 -32.77 11.24
C ILE A 189 4.04 -32.90 9.84
N VAL A 190 3.29 -32.51 8.81
CA VAL A 190 3.73 -32.58 7.41
C VAL A 190 3.61 -31.23 6.74
N LYS A 191 4.67 -30.81 6.05
CA LYS A 191 4.64 -29.74 5.05
C LYS A 191 4.68 -30.36 3.65
N VAL A 192 3.82 -29.90 2.75
CA VAL A 192 3.87 -30.18 1.31
C VAL A 192 3.70 -28.90 0.50
N SER A 193 4.12 -28.89 -0.76
CA SER A 193 3.76 -27.84 -1.72
C SER A 193 2.45 -28.16 -2.45
N GLU A 194 1.85 -27.16 -3.11
CA GLU A 194 0.68 -27.36 -3.97
C GLU A 194 0.95 -28.41 -5.08
N GLU A 195 2.14 -28.38 -5.67
CA GLU A 195 2.60 -29.34 -6.68
C GLU A 195 2.70 -30.76 -6.13
N GLU A 196 3.20 -30.92 -4.89
CA GLU A 196 3.30 -32.21 -4.22
C GLU A 196 1.94 -32.78 -3.86
N VAL A 197 0.99 -31.93 -3.45
CA VAL A 197 -0.41 -32.33 -3.24
C VAL A 197 -0.98 -32.91 -4.52
N LEU A 198 -0.79 -32.22 -5.66
CA LEU A 198 -1.24 -32.71 -6.96
C LEU A 198 -0.56 -34.03 -7.34
N PHE A 199 0.76 -34.13 -7.18
CA PHE A 199 1.53 -35.35 -7.49
C PHE A 199 1.05 -36.56 -6.68
N LEU A 200 0.87 -36.39 -5.37
CA LEU A 200 0.53 -37.49 -4.45
C LEU A 200 -0.92 -37.94 -4.58
N THR A 201 -1.84 -37.02 -4.90
CA THR A 201 -3.29 -37.31 -4.90
C THR A 201 -3.90 -37.42 -6.29
N GLY A 202 -3.29 -36.80 -7.30
CA GLY A 202 -3.88 -36.59 -8.63
C GLY A 202 -5.07 -35.63 -8.63
N ILE A 203 -5.31 -34.88 -7.54
CA ILE A 203 -6.45 -33.97 -7.38
C ILE A 203 -5.98 -32.53 -7.47
N ALA A 204 -6.51 -31.80 -8.45
CA ALA A 204 -6.34 -30.35 -8.54
C ALA A 204 -7.18 -29.62 -7.47
N GLY A 205 -6.61 -28.54 -6.93
CA GLY A 205 -7.20 -27.71 -5.87
C GLY A 205 -6.71 -28.09 -4.48
N VAL A 206 -6.16 -27.09 -3.77
CA VAL A 206 -5.47 -27.24 -2.49
C VAL A 206 -6.32 -27.95 -1.43
N GLU A 207 -7.52 -27.47 -1.13
CA GLU A 207 -8.41 -28.05 -0.11
C GLU A 207 -8.77 -29.50 -0.40
N ARG A 208 -9.13 -29.81 -1.65
CA ARG A 208 -9.56 -31.16 -2.05
C ARG A 208 -8.40 -32.15 -2.02
N GLY A 209 -7.22 -31.71 -2.47
CA GLY A 209 -6.01 -32.52 -2.40
C GLY A 209 -5.51 -32.70 -0.96
N ALA A 210 -5.56 -31.66 -0.13
CA ALA A 210 -5.23 -31.71 1.29
C ALA A 210 -6.11 -32.73 2.04
N ALA A 211 -7.44 -32.64 1.85
CA ALA A 211 -8.40 -33.57 2.40
C ALA A 211 -8.11 -35.03 1.97
N LYS A 212 -7.71 -35.23 0.71
CA LYS A 212 -7.32 -36.56 0.20
C LYS A 212 -6.03 -37.08 0.83
N LEU A 213 -5.03 -36.22 1.03
CA LEU A 213 -3.81 -36.58 1.76
C LEU A 213 -4.13 -36.92 3.22
N ARG A 214 -5.14 -36.28 3.81
CA ARG A 214 -5.57 -36.52 5.19
C ARG A 214 -6.14 -37.93 5.41
N GLU A 215 -6.61 -38.60 4.36
CA GLU A 215 -6.94 -40.03 4.43
C GLU A 215 -5.71 -40.93 4.70
N GLN A 216 -4.50 -40.46 4.35
CA GLN A 216 -3.25 -41.20 4.45
C GLN A 216 -2.31 -40.69 5.57
N PHE A 217 -2.65 -39.57 6.20
CA PHE A 217 -1.90 -38.99 7.30
C PHE A 217 -2.81 -38.81 8.51
N ALA A 218 -2.46 -39.48 9.60
CA ALA A 218 -3.18 -39.40 10.88
C ALA A 218 -2.53 -38.40 11.85
N GLY A 219 -1.43 -37.75 11.46
CA GLY A 219 -0.80 -36.73 12.27
C GLY A 219 -1.71 -35.51 12.47
N ARG A 220 -1.28 -34.63 13.37
CA ARG A 220 -2.10 -33.53 13.87
C ARG A 220 -2.14 -32.31 12.95
N LEU A 221 -1.12 -32.07 12.13
CA LEU A 221 -1.02 -30.86 11.30
C LEU A 221 -0.56 -31.17 9.87
N LEU A 222 -1.39 -30.81 8.88
CA LEU A 222 -0.96 -30.59 7.50
C LEU A 222 -0.70 -29.11 7.28
N VAL A 223 0.34 -28.80 6.53
CA VAL A 223 0.48 -27.50 5.88
C VAL A 223 0.80 -27.68 4.40
N VAL A 224 0.09 -26.94 3.56
CA VAL A 224 0.34 -26.80 2.12
C VAL A 224 0.88 -25.40 1.87
N THR A 225 2.14 -25.28 1.44
CA THR A 225 2.74 -23.98 1.07
C THR A 225 2.34 -23.58 -0.35
N LEU A 226 2.01 -22.30 -0.54
CA LEU A 226 1.42 -21.74 -1.76
C LEU A 226 2.26 -20.60 -2.38
N GLY A 227 3.56 -20.56 -2.08
CA GLY A 227 4.45 -19.47 -2.49
C GLY A 227 4.10 -18.14 -1.82
N GLU A 228 4.13 -17.05 -2.59
CA GLU A 228 3.77 -15.69 -2.15
C GLU A 228 2.35 -15.59 -1.55
N ARG A 229 1.45 -16.51 -1.93
CA ARG A 229 0.07 -16.55 -1.41
C ARG A 229 -0.01 -17.02 0.05
N GLY A 230 1.09 -17.52 0.61
CA GLY A 230 1.16 -18.01 1.99
C GLY A 230 0.96 -19.51 2.09
N CYS A 231 0.05 -19.96 2.96
CA CYS A 231 -0.20 -21.37 3.18
C CYS A 231 -1.66 -21.71 3.48
N TYR A 232 -2.00 -22.98 3.28
CA TYR A 232 -3.23 -23.61 3.75
C TYR A 232 -2.89 -24.66 4.81
N TYR A 233 -3.70 -24.79 5.87
CA TYR A 233 -3.48 -25.80 6.91
C TYR A 233 -4.73 -26.65 7.18
N GLU A 234 -4.52 -27.87 7.66
CA GLU A 234 -5.55 -28.72 8.28
C GLU A 234 -5.07 -29.22 9.64
N ALA A 235 -5.84 -28.95 10.69
CA ALA A 235 -5.50 -29.25 12.08
C ALA A 235 -6.73 -29.71 12.88
N GLY A 236 -6.87 -31.02 13.11
CA GLY A 236 -7.76 -31.59 14.14
C GLY A 236 -9.22 -31.08 14.17
N GLY A 237 -9.80 -30.67 13.04
CA GLY A 237 -11.17 -30.14 12.93
C GLY A 237 -11.27 -28.69 12.43
N SER A 238 -10.17 -27.96 12.30
CA SER A 238 -10.11 -26.66 11.65
C SER A 238 -9.18 -26.68 10.42
N SER A 239 -9.46 -25.80 9.47
CA SER A 239 -8.63 -25.59 8.29
C SER A 239 -8.79 -24.15 7.80
N GLY A 240 -7.83 -23.67 7.01
CA GLY A 240 -7.94 -22.35 6.41
C GLY A 240 -6.65 -21.87 5.77
N TYR A 241 -6.76 -20.70 5.12
CA TYR A 241 -5.61 -20.00 4.56
C TYR A 241 -5.04 -19.02 5.57
N VAL A 242 -3.72 -18.86 5.51
CA VAL A 242 -2.97 -17.79 6.16
C VAL A 242 -2.15 -17.11 5.07
N ARG A 243 -2.40 -15.81 4.88
CA ARG A 243 -1.78 -15.03 3.80
C ARG A 243 -0.26 -14.98 3.91
N GLY A 244 0.41 -14.90 2.76
CA GLY A 244 1.84 -14.65 2.66
C GLY A 244 2.17 -13.16 2.84
N TYR A 245 3.45 -12.85 2.63
CA TYR A 245 4.00 -11.50 2.70
C TYR A 245 4.66 -11.16 1.38
N GLU A 246 4.36 -9.97 0.87
CA GLU A 246 4.97 -9.45 -0.35
C GLU A 246 6.34 -8.85 -0.02
N VAL A 247 7.38 -9.34 -0.70
CA VAL A 247 8.79 -8.97 -0.50
C VAL A 247 9.53 -8.99 -1.83
N ASP A 248 10.63 -8.25 -1.93
CA ASP A 248 11.48 -8.26 -3.12
C ASP A 248 12.25 -9.59 -3.23
N VAL A 249 11.85 -10.44 -4.18
CA VAL A 249 12.41 -11.79 -4.35
C VAL A 249 13.74 -11.73 -5.10
N VAL A 250 14.80 -12.23 -4.45
CA VAL A 250 16.13 -12.44 -5.03
C VAL A 250 16.33 -13.92 -5.38
N ASN A 251 15.95 -14.83 -4.49
CA ASN A 251 16.13 -16.26 -4.68
C ASN A 251 15.13 -17.10 -3.87
N THR A 252 14.30 -17.91 -4.52
CA THR A 252 13.30 -18.74 -3.82
C THR A 252 13.84 -20.01 -3.13
N THR A 253 15.13 -20.32 -3.29
CA THR A 253 15.73 -21.53 -2.69
C THR A 253 15.68 -21.48 -1.17
N GLY A 254 15.12 -22.52 -0.55
CA GLY A 254 15.01 -22.62 0.91
C GLY A 254 13.77 -21.97 1.52
N ALA A 255 12.88 -21.35 0.71
CA ALA A 255 11.63 -20.75 1.20
C ALA A 255 10.76 -21.72 2.00
N GLY A 256 10.55 -22.93 1.48
CA GLY A 256 9.79 -23.97 2.15
C GLY A 256 10.46 -24.50 3.42
N ASP A 257 11.80 -24.56 3.43
CA ASP A 257 12.57 -25.04 4.57
C ASP A 257 12.59 -24.01 5.71
N ALA A 258 12.76 -22.72 5.36
CA ALA A 258 12.67 -21.60 6.29
C ALA A 258 11.26 -21.48 6.88
N PHE A 259 10.22 -21.58 6.04
CA PHE A 259 8.84 -21.68 6.49
C PHE A 259 8.68 -22.78 7.53
N PHE A 260 9.18 -23.99 7.22
CA PHE A 260 8.98 -25.12 8.11
C PHE A 260 9.75 -24.97 9.42
N GLY A 261 10.99 -24.50 9.37
CA GLY A 261 11.79 -24.19 10.55
C GLY A 261 11.13 -23.15 11.45
N CYS A 262 10.61 -22.06 10.88
CA CYS A 262 9.87 -21.03 11.62
C CYS A 262 8.55 -21.56 12.23
N LEU A 263 7.83 -22.44 11.52
CA LEU A 263 6.65 -23.10 12.07
C LEU A 263 7.02 -23.98 13.27
N LEU A 264 8.08 -24.78 13.16
CA LEU A 264 8.54 -25.66 14.23
C LEU A 264 9.06 -24.88 15.43
N HIS A 265 9.73 -23.74 15.22
CA HIS A 265 10.10 -22.81 16.29
C HIS A 265 8.87 -22.36 17.07
N ALA A 266 7.84 -21.85 16.39
CA ALA A 266 6.61 -21.41 17.04
C ALA A 266 5.92 -22.55 17.81
N LEU A 267 5.89 -23.77 17.25
CA LEU A 267 5.31 -24.93 17.95
C LEU A 267 6.15 -25.41 19.14
N LEU A 268 7.48 -25.27 19.10
CA LEU A 268 8.36 -25.57 20.24
C LEU A 268 8.07 -24.64 21.43
N GLU A 269 7.77 -23.36 21.17
CA GLU A 269 7.39 -22.36 22.17
C GLU A 269 6.02 -22.65 22.80
N TYR A 270 5.03 -23.09 22.01
CA TYR A 270 3.71 -23.48 22.52
C TYR A 270 3.70 -24.85 23.20
N GLY A 271 4.68 -25.70 22.89
CA GLY A 271 4.76 -27.09 23.34
C GLY A 271 4.30 -28.09 22.27
N LEU A 272 4.90 -29.29 22.29
CA LEU A 272 4.70 -30.32 21.26
C LEU A 272 3.74 -31.44 21.67
N ASP A 273 3.04 -31.34 22.80
CA ASP A 273 2.11 -32.39 23.22
C ASP A 273 0.76 -32.29 22.49
N SER A 274 0.31 -31.06 22.21
CA SER A 274 -0.91 -30.75 21.47
C SER A 274 -0.70 -29.55 20.56
N LEU A 275 -1.56 -29.37 19.54
CA LEU A 275 -1.57 -28.11 18.80
C LEU A 275 -2.12 -26.97 19.66
N PRO A 276 -1.63 -25.73 19.47
CA PRO A 276 -2.17 -24.57 20.17
C PRO A 276 -3.58 -24.24 19.67
N ALA A 277 -4.25 -23.26 20.30
CA ALA A 277 -5.57 -22.83 19.85
C ALA A 277 -5.52 -22.32 18.39
N GLU A 278 -6.63 -22.36 17.67
CA GLU A 278 -6.63 -21.99 16.23
C GLU A 278 -6.03 -20.59 15.98
N THR A 279 -6.34 -19.62 16.83
CA THR A 279 -5.80 -18.26 16.74
C THR A 279 -4.28 -18.22 16.87
N GLU A 280 -3.72 -19.01 17.79
CA GLU A 280 -2.27 -19.13 18.02
C GLU A 280 -1.59 -19.90 16.89
N LEU A 281 -2.24 -20.96 16.39
CA LEU A 281 -1.76 -21.71 15.23
C LEU A 281 -1.70 -20.83 13.97
N ARG A 282 -2.73 -20.02 13.73
CA ARG A 282 -2.73 -19.05 12.62
C ARG A 282 -1.62 -18.01 12.77
N ARG A 283 -1.33 -17.57 14.00
CA ARG A 283 -0.20 -16.67 14.28
C ARG A 283 1.15 -17.35 14.02
N ALA A 284 1.30 -18.61 14.42
CA ALA A 284 2.49 -19.42 14.13
C ALA A 284 2.69 -19.61 12.61
N LEU A 285 1.61 -19.85 11.88
CA LEU A 285 1.63 -19.97 10.41
C LEU A 285 1.94 -18.63 9.72
N ALA A 286 1.47 -17.51 10.27
CA ALA A 286 1.83 -16.18 9.77
C ALA A 286 3.32 -15.89 10.00
N PHE A 287 3.85 -16.24 11.17
CA PHE A 287 5.30 -16.17 11.43
C PHE A 287 6.10 -17.07 10.49
N ALA A 288 5.61 -18.28 10.19
CA ALA A 288 6.21 -19.18 9.22
C ALA A 288 6.20 -18.60 7.80
N ASN A 289 5.08 -18.00 7.36
CA ASN A 289 4.99 -17.30 6.08
C ASN A 289 5.97 -16.13 6.01
N ALA A 290 6.15 -15.36 7.09
CA ALA A 290 7.13 -14.28 7.15
C ALA A 290 8.56 -14.81 7.00
N GLY A 291 8.90 -15.90 7.69
CA GLY A 291 10.22 -16.53 7.54
C GLY A 291 10.48 -17.09 6.15
N GLY A 292 9.46 -17.72 5.55
CA GLY A 292 9.50 -18.21 4.17
C GLY A 292 9.65 -17.08 3.15
N ALA A 293 9.05 -15.91 3.39
CA ALA A 293 9.24 -14.73 2.54
C ALA A 293 10.63 -14.13 2.70
N LEU A 294 11.10 -13.90 3.93
CA LEU A 294 12.38 -13.24 4.22
C LEU A 294 13.59 -13.95 3.64
N VAL A 295 13.63 -15.29 3.68
CA VAL A 295 14.74 -16.03 3.08
C VAL A 295 14.86 -15.76 1.57
N THR A 296 13.74 -15.44 0.90
CA THR A 296 13.76 -15.19 -0.54
C THR A 296 14.40 -13.87 -0.94
N THR A 297 14.55 -12.95 0.01
CA THR A 297 15.17 -11.62 -0.20
C THR A 297 16.70 -11.67 -0.27
N ARG A 298 17.30 -12.87 -0.15
CA ARG A 298 18.75 -13.06 -0.01
C ARG A 298 19.24 -14.20 -0.92
N PRO A 299 20.51 -14.15 -1.38
CA PRO A 299 21.08 -15.26 -2.11
C PRO A 299 21.40 -16.46 -1.20
N GLY A 300 21.15 -17.67 -1.71
CA GLY A 300 21.41 -18.94 -1.00
C GLY A 300 20.30 -19.32 -0.03
N ALA A 301 20.40 -20.52 0.57
CA ALA A 301 19.42 -21.01 1.54
C ALA A 301 20.01 -21.10 2.95
N LEU A 302 20.96 -22.00 3.18
CA LEU A 302 21.48 -22.35 4.50
C LEU A 302 21.97 -21.14 5.34
N ARG A 303 22.58 -20.14 4.70
CA ARG A 303 23.09 -18.91 5.33
C ARG A 303 22.08 -17.74 5.35
N ALA A 304 20.95 -17.88 4.67
CA ALA A 304 19.97 -16.82 4.47
C ALA A 304 18.83 -16.84 5.51
N MET A 305 18.85 -17.82 6.42
CA MET A 305 17.78 -18.06 7.40
C MET A 305 17.48 -16.82 8.25
N PRO A 306 16.19 -16.45 8.40
CA PRO A 306 15.80 -15.23 9.11
C PRO A 306 15.97 -15.36 10.63
N ALA A 307 16.19 -14.22 11.29
CA ALA A 307 16.06 -14.10 12.74
C ALA A 307 14.59 -13.91 13.16
N ALA A 308 14.28 -14.15 14.44
CA ALA A 308 12.92 -14.06 14.95
C ALA A 308 12.39 -12.62 14.89
N GLU A 309 13.25 -11.64 15.16
CA GLU A 309 12.94 -10.22 15.12
C GLU A 309 12.57 -9.77 13.71
N GLU A 310 13.30 -10.23 12.69
CA GLU A 310 13.03 -9.89 11.28
C GLU A 310 11.64 -10.39 10.85
N ALA A 311 11.28 -11.61 11.25
CA ALA A 311 9.95 -12.17 10.97
C ALA A 311 8.85 -11.41 11.73
N ALA A 312 9.09 -11.03 12.99
CA ALA A 312 8.14 -10.25 13.78
C ALA A 312 7.92 -8.83 13.21
N GLU A 313 8.98 -8.14 12.79
CA GLU A 313 8.91 -6.81 12.16
C GLU A 313 8.11 -6.85 10.85
N LEU A 314 8.31 -7.89 10.04
CA LEU A 314 7.53 -8.08 8.81
C LEU A 314 6.04 -8.34 9.11
N MET A 315 5.74 -9.11 10.16
CA MET A 315 4.36 -9.35 10.60
C MET A 315 3.67 -8.08 11.08
N GLU A 316 4.36 -7.27 11.88
CA GLU A 316 3.83 -6.03 12.45
C GLU A 316 3.51 -5.00 11.37
N ARG A 317 4.43 -4.80 10.42
CA ARG A 317 4.22 -3.94 9.26
C ARG A 317 3.01 -4.33 8.41
N ALA A 318 2.62 -5.61 8.43
CA ALA A 318 1.51 -6.09 7.63
C ALA A 318 0.16 -6.09 8.37
N ALA A 319 0.11 -5.88 9.70
CA ALA A 319 -1.14 -5.96 10.47
C ALA A 319 -2.17 -4.90 10.03
N PRO A 320 -3.49 -5.20 10.02
CA PRO A 320 -4.51 -4.21 9.68
C PRO A 320 -4.42 -3.01 10.60
N HIS A 321 -4.37 -1.82 10.02
CA HIS A 321 -4.30 -0.57 10.77
C HIS A 321 -5.68 -0.18 11.30
N ASP A 322 -5.80 0.19 12.58
CA ASP A 322 -7.11 0.47 13.20
C ASP A 322 -7.52 1.96 13.14
N TYR A 323 -6.65 2.84 12.65
CA TYR A 323 -6.87 4.28 12.46
C TYR A 323 -7.33 5.00 13.75
N THR A 324 -6.89 4.52 14.91
CA THR A 324 -7.26 5.08 16.22
C THR A 324 -6.27 6.11 16.75
N GLU A 325 -5.18 6.42 16.03
CA GLU A 325 -4.18 7.38 16.49
C GLU A 325 -4.79 8.77 16.73
N ASN A 326 -4.09 9.54 17.58
CA ASN A 326 -4.39 10.95 17.75
C ASN A 326 -4.38 11.67 16.40
N PHE A 327 -5.31 12.62 16.25
CA PHE A 327 -5.50 13.42 15.05
C PHE A 327 -5.90 12.66 13.78
N ARG A 328 -5.98 11.32 13.80
CA ARG A 328 -6.30 10.52 12.61
C ARG A 328 -7.70 10.84 12.08
N PRO A 329 -7.84 11.48 10.90
CA PRO A 329 -9.14 11.74 10.30
C PRO A 329 -9.91 10.43 10.12
N GLN A 330 -11.22 10.49 10.29
CA GLN A 330 -12.10 9.33 10.25
C GLN A 330 -12.93 9.26 8.97
N PHE A 331 -12.99 10.33 8.18
CA PHE A 331 -13.67 10.35 6.89
C PHE A 331 -12.89 11.06 5.79
N HIS A 332 -11.61 11.33 6.04
CA HIS A 332 -10.63 11.73 5.03
C HIS A 332 -9.63 10.60 4.82
N PHE A 333 -9.14 10.47 3.59
CA PHE A 333 -8.10 9.49 3.27
C PHE A 333 -6.75 9.88 3.90
N THR A 334 -6.09 8.91 4.54
CA THR A 334 -4.68 8.98 4.96
C THR A 334 -3.97 7.69 4.56
N PRO A 335 -2.64 7.69 4.31
CA PRO A 335 -1.93 6.42 4.23
C PRO A 335 -2.03 5.70 5.59
N GLU A 336 -1.94 4.36 5.59
CA GLU A 336 -1.86 3.59 6.83
C GLU A 336 -0.73 4.14 7.70
N TRP A 337 0.45 4.33 7.09
CA TRP A 337 1.65 4.76 7.76
C TRP A 337 2.35 5.89 7.01
N HIS A 338 3.25 6.57 7.72
CA HIS A 338 4.25 7.46 7.16
C HIS A 338 3.69 8.63 6.34
N TRP A 339 4.44 9.12 5.36
CA TRP A 339 4.17 10.38 4.68
C TRP A 339 3.31 10.20 3.44
N MET A 340 2.36 11.12 3.25
CA MET A 340 1.68 11.35 1.98
C MET A 340 1.72 12.85 1.61
N ASN A 341 1.80 13.15 0.32
CA ASN A 341 1.44 14.48 -0.20
C ASN A 341 0.44 14.38 -1.36
N ASP A 342 0.83 14.80 -2.55
CA ASP A 342 -0.05 15.08 -3.68
C ASP A 342 -0.91 13.86 -4.06
N PRO A 343 -2.21 14.05 -4.37
CA PRO A 343 -2.99 13.04 -5.06
C PRO A 343 -2.47 12.87 -6.49
N ASN A 344 -2.34 11.63 -6.92
CA ASN A 344 -1.84 11.26 -8.24
C ASN A 344 -2.77 10.26 -8.91
N GLY A 345 -2.61 10.10 -10.21
CA GLY A 345 -3.18 8.97 -10.93
C GLY A 345 -4.71 8.83 -10.83
N LEU A 346 -5.44 9.90 -10.49
CA LEU A 346 -6.88 9.83 -10.24
C LEU A 346 -7.61 9.40 -11.50
N VAL A 347 -8.12 8.17 -11.52
CA VAL A 347 -8.83 7.59 -12.66
C VAL A 347 -10.00 6.75 -12.16
N PHE A 348 -11.14 6.85 -12.84
CA PHE A 348 -12.23 5.91 -12.65
C PHE A 348 -12.11 4.82 -13.71
N TYR A 349 -12.02 3.55 -13.28
CA TYR A 349 -11.88 2.43 -14.19
C TYR A 349 -12.66 1.22 -13.68
N GLU A 350 -13.51 0.67 -14.55
CA GLU A 350 -14.28 -0.55 -14.30
C GLU A 350 -15.02 -0.59 -12.93
N GLY A 351 -15.60 0.54 -12.52
CA GLY A 351 -16.41 0.64 -11.30
C GLY A 351 -15.65 1.07 -10.05
N GLU A 352 -14.36 1.40 -10.18
CA GLU A 352 -13.49 1.78 -9.06
C GLU A 352 -12.91 3.18 -9.30
N TYR A 353 -12.97 4.03 -8.28
CA TYR A 353 -12.19 5.26 -8.20
C TYR A 353 -10.81 4.91 -7.64
N HIS A 354 -9.77 5.19 -8.41
CA HIS A 354 -8.40 5.03 -7.98
C HIS A 354 -7.88 6.32 -7.37
N LEU A 355 -7.20 6.22 -6.23
CA LEU A 355 -6.45 7.28 -5.59
C LEU A 355 -5.00 6.79 -5.47
N PHE A 356 -4.13 7.29 -6.33
CA PHE A 356 -2.69 7.18 -6.10
C PHE A 356 -2.23 8.45 -5.37
N TYR A 357 -1.05 8.40 -4.77
CA TYR A 357 -0.52 9.54 -4.03
C TYR A 357 0.99 9.44 -3.85
N GLN A 358 1.65 10.59 -3.79
CA GLN A 358 3.05 10.67 -3.40
C GLN A 358 3.22 10.09 -1.99
N HIS A 359 4.10 9.09 -1.84
CA HIS A 359 4.26 8.34 -0.61
C HIS A 359 5.73 8.09 -0.26
N HIS A 360 6.07 8.20 1.02
CA HIS A 360 7.35 7.71 1.55
C HIS A 360 7.08 6.62 2.60
N PRO A 361 7.28 5.33 2.27
CA PRO A 361 6.86 4.20 3.10
C PRO A 361 7.76 3.91 4.31
N HIS A 362 8.75 4.78 4.58
CA HIS A 362 9.75 4.54 5.63
C HIS A 362 9.89 5.70 6.62
N SER A 363 9.19 6.82 6.40
CA SER A 363 9.24 7.96 7.32
C SER A 363 8.02 8.85 7.15
N SER A 364 7.56 9.44 8.25
CA SER A 364 6.53 10.48 8.26
C SER A 364 7.04 11.85 7.80
N VAL A 365 8.23 11.94 7.21
CA VAL A 365 8.84 13.17 6.64
C VAL A 365 9.07 12.93 5.15
N TRP A 366 8.96 13.99 4.36
CA TRP A 366 9.22 13.93 2.92
C TRP A 366 10.61 13.33 2.62
N GLY A 367 10.69 12.48 1.60
CA GLY A 367 11.90 11.71 1.27
C GLY A 367 11.80 10.99 -0.08
N PRO A 368 12.47 9.84 -0.26
CA PRO A 368 12.35 9.00 -1.44
C PRO A 368 10.89 8.68 -1.78
N MET A 369 10.41 9.29 -2.87
CA MET A 369 9.01 9.24 -3.23
C MET A 369 8.65 8.00 -4.07
N HIS A 370 7.49 7.44 -3.74
CA HIS A 370 6.80 6.34 -4.41
C HIS A 370 5.39 6.81 -4.77
N TRP A 371 4.66 6.02 -5.57
CA TRP A 371 3.19 6.15 -5.63
C TRP A 371 2.52 5.10 -4.75
N GLY A 372 1.92 5.53 -3.65
CA GLY A 372 0.96 4.72 -2.90
C GLY A 372 -0.35 4.57 -3.68
N HIS A 373 -1.20 3.63 -3.26
CA HIS A 373 -2.45 3.33 -3.97
C HIS A 373 -3.57 2.92 -3.01
N ALA A 374 -4.76 3.47 -3.26
CA ALA A 374 -6.01 3.00 -2.70
C ALA A 374 -7.12 3.03 -3.76
N ILE A 375 -8.16 2.24 -3.54
CA ILE A 375 -9.36 2.26 -4.38
C ILE A 375 -10.61 2.47 -3.54
N SER A 376 -11.65 3.03 -4.14
CA SER A 376 -12.97 3.15 -3.54
C SER A 376 -14.07 2.97 -4.58
N ARG A 377 -15.27 2.59 -4.13
CA ARG A 377 -16.48 2.58 -4.96
C ARG A 377 -17.41 3.75 -4.67
N ASP A 378 -17.15 4.48 -3.59
CA ASP A 378 -18.00 5.57 -3.11
C ASP A 378 -17.21 6.85 -2.77
N LEU A 379 -15.91 6.90 -3.07
CA LEU A 379 -14.97 7.98 -2.79
C LEU A 379 -14.70 8.24 -1.29
N ILE A 380 -15.31 7.47 -0.39
CA ILE A 380 -15.27 7.72 1.06
C ILE A 380 -14.62 6.54 1.78
N ARG A 381 -15.03 5.32 1.46
CA ARG A 381 -14.48 4.08 2.03
C ARG A 381 -13.38 3.59 1.13
N TRP A 382 -12.14 3.75 1.58
CA TRP A 382 -10.94 3.44 0.82
C TRP A 382 -10.37 2.09 1.24
N GLU A 383 -9.99 1.30 0.25
CA GLU A 383 -9.28 0.04 0.42
C GLU A 383 -7.83 0.24 -0.05
N HIS A 384 -6.88 0.11 0.88
CA HIS A 384 -5.46 0.23 0.56
C HIS A 384 -5.00 -0.88 -0.37
N ARG A 385 -4.06 -0.54 -1.24
CA ARG A 385 -3.41 -1.44 -2.19
C ARG A 385 -1.90 -1.38 -1.99
N PRO A 386 -1.15 -2.38 -2.47
CA PRO A 386 0.31 -2.29 -2.54
C PRO A 386 0.76 -1.01 -3.24
N ILE A 387 2.00 -0.59 -2.94
CA ILE A 387 2.62 0.55 -3.62
C ILE A 387 2.62 0.28 -5.13
N ALA A 388 2.12 1.24 -5.91
CA ALA A 388 1.94 1.09 -7.35
C ALA A 388 3.25 1.28 -8.13
N LEU A 389 4.04 2.30 -7.77
CA LEU A 389 5.31 2.61 -8.44
C LEU A 389 6.40 2.84 -7.40
N LEU A 390 7.45 2.02 -7.46
CA LEU A 390 8.68 2.15 -6.67
C LEU A 390 9.73 2.95 -7.45
N PRO A 391 10.67 3.66 -6.80
CA PRO A 391 11.86 4.21 -7.44
C PRO A 391 12.65 3.17 -8.23
N ASP A 392 13.38 3.60 -9.26
CA ASP A 392 14.28 2.76 -10.05
C ASP A 392 15.57 3.51 -10.43
N GLU A 393 16.32 3.01 -11.42
CA GLU A 393 17.54 3.64 -11.91
C GLU A 393 17.36 5.07 -12.47
N HIS A 394 16.14 5.47 -12.83
CA HIS A 394 15.80 6.83 -13.28
C HIS A 394 15.48 7.78 -12.12
N GLY A 395 15.31 7.27 -10.91
CA GLY A 395 15.16 8.06 -9.69
C GLY A 395 13.84 7.83 -8.96
N PHE A 396 13.47 8.81 -8.14
CA PHE A 396 12.25 8.78 -7.33
C PHE A 396 11.00 9.07 -8.18
N ILE A 397 9.85 8.60 -7.71
CA ILE A 397 8.58 8.73 -8.42
C ILE A 397 7.86 9.98 -7.90
N PHE A 398 7.85 11.03 -8.70
CA PHE A 398 7.14 12.29 -8.45
C PHE A 398 5.76 12.30 -9.11
N SER A 399 4.99 13.34 -8.82
CA SER A 399 3.57 13.47 -9.16
C SER A 399 3.28 13.33 -10.66
N GLY A 400 2.01 13.04 -10.95
CA GLY A 400 1.50 12.80 -12.29
C GLY A 400 0.07 12.27 -12.31
N CYS A 401 -0.36 11.73 -13.45
CA CYS A 401 -1.75 11.33 -13.71
C CYS A 401 -1.88 9.91 -14.26
N CYS A 402 -3.13 9.46 -14.37
CA CYS A 402 -3.48 8.20 -15.00
C CYS A 402 -4.65 8.43 -15.95
N VAL A 403 -4.66 7.72 -17.07
CA VAL A 403 -5.72 7.75 -18.08
C VAL A 403 -6.09 6.33 -18.49
N VAL A 404 -7.33 6.17 -18.94
CA VAL A 404 -7.73 4.96 -19.68
C VAL A 404 -7.29 5.12 -21.13
N ASP A 405 -6.61 4.13 -21.71
CA ASP A 405 -6.33 4.06 -23.16
C ASP A 405 -7.33 3.11 -23.83
N PRO A 406 -8.54 3.58 -24.18
CA PRO A 406 -9.63 2.70 -24.61
C PRO A 406 -9.43 2.11 -26.01
N ASN A 407 -8.54 2.71 -26.82
CA ASN A 407 -8.32 2.33 -28.21
C ASN A 407 -6.95 1.66 -28.42
N ASP A 408 -6.27 1.31 -27.35
CA ASP A 408 -4.90 0.79 -27.36
C ASP A 408 -3.97 1.64 -28.25
N SER A 409 -4.08 2.98 -28.15
CA SER A 409 -3.25 3.90 -28.91
C SER A 409 -1.76 3.78 -28.54
N SER A 410 -1.49 3.31 -27.32
CA SER A 410 -0.16 2.93 -26.85
C SER A 410 0.31 1.57 -27.38
N GLY A 411 -0.58 0.65 -27.74
CA GLY A 411 -0.24 -0.69 -28.24
C GLY A 411 0.18 -1.70 -27.16
N TRP A 412 -0.15 -1.46 -25.87
CA TRP A 412 0.19 -2.35 -24.76
C TRP A 412 -0.91 -3.34 -24.39
N PHE A 413 -2.12 -3.16 -24.92
CA PHE A 413 -3.34 -3.87 -24.48
C PHE A 413 -3.89 -4.85 -25.52
N GLY A 414 -3.15 -5.11 -26.61
CA GLY A 414 -3.53 -6.10 -27.62
C GLY A 414 -4.85 -5.78 -28.32
N GLY A 415 -5.17 -4.50 -28.47
CA GLY A 415 -6.45 -3.98 -28.96
C GLY A 415 -7.55 -3.85 -27.90
N GLY A 416 -7.26 -4.17 -26.64
CA GLY A 416 -8.13 -3.91 -25.49
C GLY A 416 -7.93 -2.53 -24.86
N SER A 417 -8.47 -2.34 -23.65
CA SER A 417 -8.26 -1.13 -22.85
C SER A 417 -7.41 -1.45 -21.62
N GLY A 418 -6.73 -0.43 -21.10
CA GLY A 418 -6.05 -0.51 -19.82
C GLY A 418 -5.65 0.87 -19.32
N LEU A 419 -4.92 0.88 -18.20
CA LEU A 419 -4.50 2.11 -17.55
C LEU A 419 -3.07 2.47 -17.95
N VAL A 420 -2.84 3.76 -18.19
CA VAL A 420 -1.51 4.33 -18.41
C VAL A 420 -1.27 5.43 -17.41
N ALA A 421 -0.23 5.27 -16.59
CA ALA A 421 0.28 6.28 -15.68
C ALA A 421 1.35 7.10 -16.38
N LEU A 422 1.27 8.42 -16.23
CA LEU A 422 2.30 9.36 -16.63
C LEU A 422 2.79 10.06 -15.37
N PHE A 423 4.09 10.04 -15.13
CA PHE A 423 4.66 10.52 -13.89
C PHE A 423 6.04 11.13 -14.11
N THR A 424 6.50 11.88 -13.12
CA THR A 424 7.83 12.48 -13.17
C THR A 424 8.83 11.56 -12.49
N HIS A 425 9.91 11.17 -13.16
CA HIS A 425 11.12 10.68 -12.49
C HIS A 425 11.97 11.86 -12.03
N ALA A 426 12.38 11.85 -10.76
CA ALA A 426 13.24 12.87 -10.17
C ALA A 426 14.55 12.27 -9.66
N SER A 427 15.67 12.82 -10.10
CA SER A 427 17.02 12.38 -9.72
C SER A 427 17.96 13.59 -9.61
N ASP A 428 19.22 13.32 -9.26
CA ASP A 428 20.30 14.30 -9.36
C ASP A 428 21.25 13.92 -10.50
N ASP A 429 21.74 14.90 -11.26
CA ASP A 429 22.77 14.71 -12.28
C ASP A 429 24.09 14.28 -11.60
N PRO A 430 24.68 13.12 -11.93
CA PRO A 430 25.88 12.62 -11.25
C PRO A 430 27.12 13.51 -11.37
N GLY A 431 27.21 14.34 -12.42
CA GLY A 431 28.35 15.22 -12.64
C GLY A 431 28.24 16.57 -11.93
N SER A 432 27.06 17.17 -11.94
CA SER A 432 26.81 18.52 -11.45
C SER A 432 26.04 18.58 -10.13
N GLY A 433 25.39 17.48 -9.71
CA GLY A 433 24.52 17.41 -8.54
C GLY A 433 23.25 18.23 -8.67
N ARG A 434 22.88 18.65 -9.88
CA ARG A 434 21.66 19.43 -10.12
C ARG A 434 20.44 18.52 -10.18
N PRO A 435 19.28 18.93 -9.66
CA PRO A 435 18.03 18.20 -9.84
C PRO A 435 17.70 18.04 -11.32
N VAL A 436 17.23 16.86 -11.69
CA VAL A 436 16.77 16.51 -13.04
C VAL A 436 15.39 15.87 -12.93
N GLN A 437 14.44 16.39 -13.70
CA GLN A 437 13.06 15.90 -13.73
C GLN A 437 12.68 15.51 -15.16
N ARG A 438 12.12 14.30 -15.33
CA ARG A 438 11.85 13.69 -16.63
C ARG A 438 10.50 12.99 -16.61
N GLN A 439 9.76 13.01 -17.71
CA GLN A 439 8.43 12.41 -17.78
C GLN A 439 8.54 10.97 -18.26
N SER A 440 7.85 10.07 -17.57
CA SER A 440 7.92 8.63 -17.76
C SER A 440 6.53 8.01 -17.76
N LEU A 441 6.44 6.79 -18.28
CA LEU A 441 5.21 6.02 -18.42
C LEU A 441 5.29 4.70 -17.65
N ALA A 442 4.16 4.30 -17.09
CA ALA A 442 3.89 2.92 -16.70
C ALA A 442 2.50 2.54 -17.17
N TYR A 443 2.22 1.25 -17.30
CA TYR A 443 0.92 0.79 -17.71
C TYR A 443 0.48 -0.44 -16.92
N SER A 444 -0.83 -0.63 -16.82
CA SER A 444 -1.46 -1.71 -16.07
C SER A 444 -2.53 -2.39 -16.90
N ARG A 445 -2.44 -3.73 -16.97
CA ARG A 445 -3.38 -4.60 -17.70
C ARG A 445 -4.42 -5.25 -16.78
N ASP A 446 -4.33 -5.00 -15.47
CA ASP A 446 -5.08 -5.72 -14.44
C ASP A 446 -5.91 -4.77 -13.56
N LYS A 447 -6.39 -3.67 -14.14
CA LYS A 447 -7.15 -2.61 -13.44
C LYS A 447 -6.32 -1.91 -12.35
N GLY A 448 -5.07 -1.60 -12.65
CA GLY A 448 -4.20 -0.82 -11.76
C GLY A 448 -3.74 -1.58 -10.53
N ARG A 449 -3.71 -2.93 -10.55
CA ARG A 449 -3.21 -3.74 -9.42
C ARG A 449 -1.71 -3.90 -9.48
N THR A 450 -1.17 -4.12 -10.68
CA THR A 450 0.27 -4.13 -10.95
C THR A 450 0.62 -3.19 -12.10
N TRP A 451 1.86 -2.71 -12.10
CA TRP A 451 2.34 -1.70 -13.04
C TRP A 451 3.66 -2.14 -13.67
N GLU A 452 3.71 -2.05 -15.00
CA GLU A 452 4.94 -2.25 -15.77
C GLU A 452 5.43 -0.90 -16.26
N LYS A 453 6.63 -0.49 -15.85
CA LYS A 453 7.26 0.74 -16.36
C LYS A 453 7.70 0.54 -17.80
N TYR A 454 7.45 1.53 -18.64
CA TYR A 454 7.83 1.46 -20.05
C TYR A 454 9.34 1.45 -20.20
N ALA A 455 9.89 0.40 -20.83
CA ALA A 455 11.33 0.26 -21.06
C ALA A 455 11.95 1.40 -21.91
N GLY A 456 11.14 2.19 -22.62
CA GLY A 456 11.58 3.36 -23.36
C GLY A 456 11.57 4.66 -22.55
N ASN A 457 11.42 4.60 -21.23
CA ASN A 457 11.50 5.77 -20.36
C ASN A 457 12.92 6.38 -20.35
N PRO A 458 13.04 7.70 -20.12
CA PRO A 458 11.97 8.70 -20.07
C PRO A 458 11.40 9.02 -21.47
N VAL A 459 10.15 9.45 -21.55
CA VAL A 459 9.48 9.84 -22.82
C VAL A 459 9.55 11.33 -23.13
N LEU A 460 9.89 12.17 -22.14
CA LEU A 460 10.11 13.61 -22.33
C LEU A 460 11.09 14.14 -21.27
N GLU A 461 12.07 14.92 -21.69
CA GLU A 461 13.08 15.51 -20.81
C GLU A 461 13.50 16.90 -21.30
N GLU A 462 13.96 17.75 -20.39
CA GLU A 462 14.46 19.10 -20.68
C GLU A 462 15.67 19.38 -19.79
N ALA A 463 16.82 19.66 -20.40
CA ALA A 463 18.07 19.83 -19.65
C ALA A 463 18.16 21.19 -18.94
N ASP A 464 17.50 22.21 -19.50
CA ASP A 464 17.59 23.60 -19.03
C ASP A 464 16.45 24.00 -18.08
N CYS A 465 15.59 23.04 -17.68
CA CYS A 465 14.44 23.28 -16.80
C CYS A 465 14.48 22.32 -15.59
N PRO A 466 15.03 22.75 -14.44
CA PRO A 466 15.11 21.91 -13.24
C PRO A 466 13.74 21.55 -12.66
N ASP A 467 12.81 22.50 -12.72
CA ASP A 467 11.42 22.33 -12.32
C ASP A 467 10.58 21.96 -13.55
N PHE A 468 10.50 20.67 -13.87
CA PHE A 468 9.85 20.14 -15.06
C PHE A 468 9.06 18.88 -14.70
N ARG A 469 7.83 19.04 -14.20
CA ARG A 469 7.10 17.98 -13.50
C ARG A 469 5.58 18.08 -13.58
N ASP A 470 4.96 17.06 -13.00
CA ASP A 470 3.53 16.89 -12.74
C ASP A 470 2.70 16.82 -14.03
N PRO A 471 2.92 15.81 -14.89
CA PRO A 471 2.21 15.68 -16.15
C PRO A 471 0.73 15.37 -15.91
N LYS A 472 -0.17 16.23 -16.40
CA LYS A 472 -1.58 15.90 -16.60
C LYS A 472 -1.84 15.59 -18.05
N VAL A 473 -2.44 14.44 -18.31
CA VAL A 473 -2.84 14.01 -19.65
C VAL A 473 -4.33 13.73 -19.73
N PHE A 474 -4.91 14.06 -20.88
CA PHE A 474 -6.26 13.67 -21.25
C PHE A 474 -6.40 13.52 -22.76
N TRP A 475 -7.41 12.78 -23.19
CA TRP A 475 -7.77 12.67 -24.60
C TRP A 475 -8.62 13.87 -25.04
N HIS A 476 -8.16 14.62 -26.03
CA HIS A 476 -8.92 15.73 -26.61
C HIS A 476 -9.65 15.27 -27.87
N ALA A 477 -10.96 15.02 -27.72
CA ALA A 477 -11.79 14.41 -28.76
C ALA A 477 -11.81 15.21 -30.08
N ASP A 478 -11.87 16.55 -30.00
CA ASP A 478 -11.99 17.42 -31.18
C ASP A 478 -10.76 17.38 -32.09
N THR A 479 -9.57 17.13 -31.52
CA THR A 479 -8.33 17.01 -32.30
C THR A 479 -7.88 15.56 -32.51
N GLY A 480 -8.48 14.61 -31.80
CA GLY A 480 -8.07 13.20 -31.84
C GLY A 480 -6.64 13.00 -31.36
N ARG A 481 -6.24 13.71 -30.30
CA ARG A 481 -4.88 13.67 -29.72
C ARG A 481 -4.93 13.59 -28.21
N TRP A 482 -3.92 12.94 -27.65
CA TRP A 482 -3.56 13.08 -26.24
C TRP A 482 -2.92 14.45 -26.03
N ILE A 483 -3.33 15.16 -24.99
CA ILE A 483 -2.77 16.46 -24.60
C ILE A 483 -2.10 16.30 -23.24
N MET A 484 -0.88 16.78 -23.10
CA MET A 484 -0.16 16.89 -21.83
C MET A 484 -0.03 18.35 -21.43
N LEU A 485 -0.35 18.63 -20.17
CA LEU A 485 0.04 19.83 -19.44
C LEU A 485 1.18 19.46 -18.52
N LEU A 486 2.21 20.29 -18.49
CA LEU A 486 3.37 20.06 -17.65
C LEU A 486 3.82 21.38 -17.03
N ALA A 487 4.05 21.38 -15.72
CA ALA A 487 4.60 22.54 -15.04
C ALA A 487 6.11 22.66 -15.35
N ALA A 488 6.51 23.83 -15.81
CA ALA A 488 7.88 24.16 -16.21
C ALA A 488 8.35 25.41 -15.47
N GLY A 489 8.67 25.28 -14.17
CA GLY A 489 9.01 26.38 -13.29
C GLY A 489 7.79 27.24 -12.95
N ASP A 490 7.57 28.31 -13.70
CA ASP A 490 6.57 29.35 -13.40
C ASP A 490 5.43 29.44 -14.42
N HIS A 491 5.32 28.45 -15.30
CA HIS A 491 4.32 28.41 -16.36
C HIS A 491 4.02 26.96 -16.76
N ILE A 492 2.96 26.76 -17.54
CA ILE A 492 2.55 25.48 -18.09
C ILE A 492 2.99 25.36 -19.55
N ARG A 493 3.54 24.20 -19.92
CA ARG A 493 3.79 23.80 -21.30
C ARG A 493 2.78 22.76 -21.75
N PHE A 494 2.31 22.91 -22.99
CA PHE A 494 1.40 21.98 -23.64
C PHE A 494 2.15 21.12 -24.65
N TYR A 495 1.87 19.82 -24.63
CA TYR A 495 2.36 18.86 -25.62
C TYR A 495 1.20 18.04 -26.17
N ARG A 496 1.38 17.46 -27.35
CA ARG A 496 0.41 16.55 -27.97
C ARG A 496 1.06 15.24 -28.39
N SER A 497 0.29 14.16 -28.33
CA SER A 497 0.74 12.83 -28.73
C SER A 497 -0.37 12.05 -29.46
N ALA A 498 0.05 11.14 -30.31
CA ALA A 498 -0.82 10.16 -30.96
C ALA A 498 -0.89 8.83 -30.18
N ASP A 499 0.13 8.53 -29.36
CA ASP A 499 0.43 7.18 -28.85
C ASP A 499 0.88 7.17 -27.38
N LEU A 500 0.78 8.31 -26.67
CA LEU A 500 1.27 8.57 -25.31
C LEU A 500 2.79 8.53 -25.13
N LYS A 501 3.55 8.07 -26.13
CA LYS A 501 5.01 7.85 -26.06
C LYS A 501 5.79 8.97 -26.71
N SER A 502 5.30 9.44 -27.85
CA SER A 502 5.95 10.48 -28.66
C SER A 502 5.25 11.82 -28.45
N TRP A 503 5.93 12.79 -27.85
CA TRP A 503 5.35 14.09 -27.50
C TRP A 503 5.90 15.22 -28.38
N GLU A 504 5.00 16.02 -28.94
CA GLU A 504 5.32 17.23 -29.71
C GLU A 504 4.90 18.47 -28.90
N PHE A 505 5.83 19.41 -28.72
CA PHE A 505 5.54 20.69 -28.09
C PHE A 505 4.49 21.48 -28.89
N ALA A 506 3.49 22.03 -28.19
CA ALA A 506 2.41 22.82 -28.78
C ALA A 506 2.50 24.30 -28.42
N SER A 507 2.47 24.64 -27.13
CA SER A 507 2.45 26.04 -26.66
C SER A 507 2.83 26.18 -25.18
N GLU A 508 2.89 27.42 -24.68
CA GLU A 508 3.06 27.75 -23.25
C GLU A 508 1.95 28.69 -22.78
N PHE A 509 1.60 28.62 -21.49
CA PHE A 509 0.69 29.55 -20.81
C PHE A 509 1.21 29.85 -19.40
N GLY A 510 1.11 31.09 -18.93
CA GLY A 510 1.24 31.36 -17.49
C GLY A 510 2.19 32.47 -17.11
N ARG A 511 3.26 32.74 -17.88
CA ARG A 511 4.38 33.65 -17.49
C ARG A 511 4.02 35.06 -17.00
N SER A 512 2.82 35.54 -17.30
CA SER A 512 2.32 36.84 -16.85
C SER A 512 0.91 36.77 -16.26
N GLU A 513 0.39 35.57 -16.05
CA GLU A 513 -1.01 35.26 -15.73
C GLU A 513 -1.11 34.66 -14.33
N GLY A 514 -1.95 35.21 -13.47
CA GLY A 514 -2.15 34.68 -12.12
C GLY A 514 -0.97 34.93 -11.17
N SER A 515 -0.95 34.20 -10.06
CA SER A 515 0.10 34.35 -9.04
C SER A 515 1.35 33.56 -9.41
N HIS A 516 2.51 34.15 -9.11
CA HIS A 516 3.84 33.55 -9.25
C HIS A 516 4.58 33.62 -7.91
N ASP A 517 3.82 33.54 -6.81
CA ASP A 517 4.36 33.63 -5.46
C ASP A 517 5.30 32.44 -5.15
N GLY A 518 5.22 31.34 -5.89
CA GLY A 518 6.10 30.17 -5.79
C GLY A 518 6.17 29.43 -7.13
N VAL A 519 6.85 28.27 -7.13
CA VAL A 519 6.93 27.38 -8.30
C VAL A 519 5.52 26.85 -8.63
N TRP A 520 5.17 26.78 -9.91
CA TRP A 520 3.92 26.17 -10.36
C TRP A 520 4.07 24.65 -10.37
N GLU A 521 3.05 23.96 -9.87
CA GLU A 521 3.00 22.52 -9.69
C GLU A 521 1.58 22.00 -9.99
N CYS A 522 1.46 20.69 -10.19
CA CYS A 522 0.19 19.96 -10.27
C CYS A 522 -0.90 20.62 -11.16
N PRO A 523 -0.63 20.85 -12.46
CA PRO A 523 -1.64 21.37 -13.37
C PRO A 523 -2.78 20.37 -13.59
N ASP A 524 -4.00 20.86 -13.78
CA ASP A 524 -5.12 20.08 -14.33
C ASP A 524 -5.93 20.93 -15.32
N LEU A 525 -6.52 20.31 -16.34
CA LEU A 525 -7.33 21.00 -17.35
C LEU A 525 -8.54 20.15 -17.75
N PHE A 526 -9.72 20.74 -17.65
CA PHE A 526 -10.98 20.08 -17.98
C PHE A 526 -12.04 21.09 -18.40
N GLU A 527 -13.06 20.63 -19.10
CA GLU A 527 -14.18 21.46 -19.52
C GLU A 527 -15.37 21.33 -18.56
N LEU A 528 -16.01 22.45 -18.23
CA LEU A 528 -17.23 22.51 -17.43
C LEU A 528 -18.33 23.33 -18.11
N PRO A 529 -19.60 22.90 -18.05
CA PRO A 529 -20.73 23.73 -18.45
C PRO A 529 -20.92 24.88 -17.46
N VAL A 530 -21.30 26.06 -17.97
CA VAL A 530 -21.69 27.19 -17.13
C VAL A 530 -23.19 27.09 -16.80
N GLU A 531 -23.50 26.93 -15.52
CA GLU A 531 -24.87 26.88 -15.00
C GLU A 531 -25.65 28.15 -15.35
N GLY A 532 -26.93 28.00 -15.68
CA GLY A 532 -27.81 29.12 -16.06
C GLY A 532 -27.74 29.53 -17.53
N GLY A 533 -26.89 28.87 -18.34
CA GLY A 533 -26.78 29.09 -19.78
C GLY A 533 -25.64 30.05 -20.14
N GLY A 534 -24.60 29.53 -20.78
CA GLY A 534 -23.43 30.31 -21.21
C GLY A 534 -22.40 29.54 -22.04
N GLY A 535 -22.79 28.36 -22.53
CA GLY A 535 -21.87 27.37 -23.10
C GLY A 535 -21.02 26.71 -22.01
N SER A 536 -19.88 26.17 -22.41
CA SER A 536 -18.85 25.60 -21.55
C SER A 536 -17.62 26.50 -21.47
N ARG A 537 -16.79 26.29 -20.46
CA ARG A 537 -15.44 26.85 -20.37
C ARG A 537 -14.46 25.78 -19.94
N TRP A 538 -13.24 25.91 -20.45
CA TRP A 538 -12.11 25.17 -19.94
C TRP A 538 -11.66 25.81 -18.63
N VAL A 539 -11.38 24.98 -17.64
CA VAL A 539 -10.87 25.35 -16.33
C VAL A 539 -9.50 24.74 -16.17
N MET A 540 -8.49 25.56 -15.94
CA MET A 540 -7.14 25.12 -15.62
C MET A 540 -6.87 25.36 -14.14
N ILE A 541 -6.51 24.32 -13.40
CA ILE A 541 -6.04 24.40 -12.02
C ILE A 541 -4.51 24.37 -12.03
N VAL A 542 -3.88 25.18 -11.17
CA VAL A 542 -2.43 25.16 -10.95
C VAL A 542 -2.14 25.40 -9.47
N SER A 543 -1.30 24.55 -8.88
CA SER A 543 -0.81 24.70 -7.53
C SER A 543 0.47 25.56 -7.51
N ILE A 544 0.69 26.30 -6.42
CA ILE A 544 1.82 27.20 -6.21
C ILE A 544 2.54 26.82 -4.91
N GLY A 545 3.81 26.43 -5.02
CA GLY A 545 4.62 25.97 -3.90
C GLY A 545 4.83 27.02 -2.80
N ASP A 546 5.39 26.60 -1.66
CA ASP A 546 5.68 27.51 -0.55
C ASP A 546 6.75 28.55 -0.95
N ASN A 547 6.54 29.77 -0.46
CA ASN A 547 7.52 30.84 -0.50
C ASN A 547 7.62 31.45 0.90
N PRO A 548 8.84 31.49 1.50
CA PRO A 548 9.04 32.08 2.82
C PRO A 548 8.52 33.52 2.98
N ALA A 549 8.45 34.29 1.89
CA ALA A 549 7.92 35.65 1.90
C ALA A 549 6.38 35.73 1.97
N CYS A 550 5.69 34.63 1.63
CA CYS A 550 4.23 34.57 1.60
C CYS A 550 3.72 33.86 2.87
N PRO A 551 2.97 34.55 3.75
CA PRO A 551 2.52 33.96 5.00
C PRO A 551 1.54 32.79 4.78
N GLU A 552 0.84 32.75 3.65
CA GLU A 552 -0.08 31.68 3.22
C GLU A 552 0.58 30.35 2.93
N GLY A 553 1.86 30.34 2.55
CA GLY A 553 2.52 29.14 2.08
C GLY A 553 1.95 28.63 0.76
N SER A 554 1.88 27.31 0.61
CA SER A 554 1.44 26.67 -0.63
C SER A 554 -0.07 26.83 -0.87
N ARG A 555 -0.49 27.10 -2.11
CA ARG A 555 -1.90 27.39 -2.45
C ARG A 555 -2.27 26.89 -3.85
N THR A 556 -3.57 26.87 -4.16
CA THR A 556 -4.06 26.46 -5.49
C THR A 556 -4.87 27.57 -6.16
N GLN A 557 -4.48 27.96 -7.37
CA GLN A 557 -5.19 28.91 -8.22
C GLN A 557 -5.90 28.22 -9.38
N TYR A 558 -6.83 28.93 -10.03
CA TYR A 558 -7.45 28.45 -11.26
C TYR A 558 -7.65 29.57 -12.29
N PHE A 559 -7.85 29.15 -13.54
CA PHE A 559 -8.14 29.99 -14.68
C PHE A 559 -9.37 29.45 -15.40
N THR A 560 -10.18 30.34 -15.96
CA THR A 560 -11.27 29.96 -16.88
C THR A 560 -10.94 30.50 -18.26
N GLY A 561 -11.29 29.76 -19.31
CA GLY A 561 -10.90 30.16 -20.65
C GLY A 561 -11.36 29.25 -21.76
N ARG A 562 -10.63 29.33 -22.87
CA ARG A 562 -10.82 28.51 -24.07
C ARG A 562 -9.56 27.71 -24.34
N PHE A 563 -9.72 26.48 -24.77
CA PHE A 563 -8.64 25.61 -25.23
C PHE A 563 -9.04 25.02 -26.58
N ASP A 564 -8.12 25.04 -27.54
CA ASP A 564 -8.34 24.57 -28.91
C ASP A 564 -7.61 23.25 -29.23
N GLY A 565 -7.05 22.59 -28.21
CA GLY A 565 -6.18 21.43 -28.38
C GLY A 565 -4.70 21.78 -28.57
N LEU A 566 -4.35 23.06 -28.65
CA LEU A 566 -2.97 23.54 -28.78
C LEU A 566 -2.61 24.58 -27.73
N SER A 567 -3.48 25.55 -27.46
CA SER A 567 -3.21 26.71 -26.61
C SER A 567 -4.40 27.07 -25.73
N PHE A 568 -4.11 27.46 -24.49
CA PHE A 568 -5.11 27.95 -23.54
C PHE A 568 -5.14 29.48 -23.54
N VAL A 569 -6.33 30.06 -23.65
CA VAL A 569 -6.56 31.51 -23.59
C VAL A 569 -7.42 31.83 -22.38
N ASN A 570 -6.84 32.54 -21.41
CA ASN A 570 -7.53 33.00 -20.21
C ASN A 570 -8.64 34.01 -20.56
N ASP A 571 -9.79 33.89 -19.92
CA ASP A 571 -10.90 34.85 -20.01
C ASP A 571 -10.65 36.06 -19.09
N ALA A 572 -9.91 35.89 -18.00
CA ALA A 572 -9.60 36.93 -17.03
C ALA A 572 -8.42 37.82 -17.47
N PRO A 573 -8.32 39.08 -17.00
CA PRO A 573 -7.11 39.87 -17.13
C PRO A 573 -5.92 39.22 -16.43
N ALA A 574 -4.73 39.32 -17.01
CA ALA A 574 -3.54 38.59 -16.57
C ALA A 574 -3.18 38.73 -15.07
N GLY A 575 -3.35 39.92 -14.49
CA GLY A 575 -3.06 40.14 -13.06
C GLY A 575 -4.15 39.66 -12.09
N ARG A 576 -5.26 39.08 -12.56
CA ARG A 576 -6.33 38.59 -11.70
C ARG A 576 -6.04 37.15 -11.26
N VAL A 577 -5.91 36.96 -9.95
CA VAL A 577 -5.74 35.64 -9.33
C VAL A 577 -7.09 35.15 -8.82
N LEU A 578 -7.47 33.94 -9.22
CA LEU A 578 -8.61 33.23 -8.67
C LEU A 578 -8.10 32.08 -7.82
N TRP A 579 -8.42 32.08 -6.54
CA TRP A 579 -8.04 31.00 -5.65
C TRP A 579 -9.10 29.91 -5.68
N LEU A 580 -8.67 28.66 -5.75
CA LEU A 580 -9.56 27.51 -5.64
C LEU A 580 -10.08 27.40 -4.21
N ASP A 581 -9.18 27.50 -3.24
CA ASP A 581 -9.47 27.43 -1.81
C ASP A 581 -8.77 28.59 -1.10
N HIS A 582 -9.45 29.18 -0.12
CA HIS A 582 -8.94 30.29 0.67
C HIS A 582 -8.40 29.86 2.04
N GLY A 583 -8.51 28.56 2.34
CA GLY A 583 -7.91 27.89 3.47
C GLY A 583 -6.38 27.84 3.37
N ARG A 584 -5.73 27.34 4.42
CA ARG A 584 -4.28 27.10 4.43
C ARG A 584 -3.92 25.73 3.91
N ASP A 585 -4.84 24.76 3.94
CA ASP A 585 -4.51 23.35 3.78
C ASP A 585 -5.27 22.70 2.61
N ASN A 586 -5.08 23.23 1.40
CA ASN A 586 -5.54 22.61 0.16
C ASN A 586 -4.54 22.87 -0.98
N TYR A 587 -3.74 21.86 -1.27
CA TYR A 587 -2.65 21.90 -2.23
C TYR A 587 -2.66 20.72 -3.20
N ALA A 588 -1.92 20.84 -4.32
CA ALA A 588 -1.70 19.77 -5.30
C ALA A 588 -2.99 19.10 -5.81
N GLY A 589 -4.10 19.82 -5.82
CA GLY A 589 -5.40 19.22 -6.08
C GLY A 589 -5.65 18.99 -7.56
N VAL A 590 -6.11 17.78 -7.88
CA VAL A 590 -6.37 17.34 -9.26
C VAL A 590 -7.71 16.59 -9.34
N THR A 591 -8.15 16.31 -10.56
CA THR A 591 -9.45 15.69 -10.84
C THR A 591 -9.34 14.29 -11.40
N TRP A 592 -10.34 13.45 -11.12
CA TRP A 592 -10.44 12.12 -11.70
C TRP A 592 -10.63 12.17 -13.22
N SER A 593 -9.79 11.43 -13.92
CA SER A 593 -9.97 11.07 -15.33
C SER A 593 -11.06 10.03 -15.48
N ASP A 594 -11.72 10.03 -16.64
CA ASP A 594 -12.61 8.95 -17.10
C ASP A 594 -13.79 8.58 -16.17
N VAL A 595 -14.23 9.52 -15.32
CA VAL A 595 -15.48 9.38 -14.55
C VAL A 595 -16.63 9.06 -15.51
N SER A 596 -17.41 8.03 -15.18
CA SER A 596 -18.45 7.52 -16.08
C SER A 596 -19.45 8.61 -16.50
N ALA A 597 -19.96 8.51 -17.73
CA ALA A 597 -21.01 9.42 -18.21
C ALA A 597 -22.32 9.33 -17.40
N GLU A 598 -22.55 8.22 -16.69
CA GLU A 598 -23.70 8.06 -15.78
C GLU A 598 -23.55 8.91 -14.52
N ASP A 599 -22.34 9.00 -13.97
CA ASP A 599 -22.02 9.91 -12.88
C ASP A 599 -22.00 11.36 -13.37
N GLY A 600 -21.21 11.63 -14.42
CA GLY A 600 -21.14 12.93 -15.10
C GLY A 600 -20.54 14.08 -14.29
N ARG A 601 -20.15 13.88 -13.03
CA ARG A 601 -19.54 14.91 -12.19
C ARG A 601 -18.06 15.08 -12.54
N ARG A 602 -17.55 16.30 -12.36
CA ARG A 602 -16.12 16.57 -12.27
C ARG A 602 -15.70 16.47 -10.81
N LEU A 603 -14.97 15.42 -10.48
CA LEU A 603 -14.55 15.11 -9.11
C LEU A 603 -13.13 15.58 -8.86
N PHE A 604 -12.90 16.26 -7.75
CA PHE A 604 -11.63 16.86 -7.33
C PHE A 604 -11.24 16.35 -5.95
N ILE A 605 -9.95 16.20 -5.68
CA ILE A 605 -9.41 16.03 -4.33
C ILE A 605 -8.06 16.75 -4.23
N GLY A 606 -7.78 17.34 -3.08
CA GLY A 606 -6.52 18.00 -2.78
C GLY A 606 -5.75 17.34 -1.64
N TRP A 607 -4.46 17.61 -1.56
CA TRP A 607 -3.67 17.32 -0.37
C TRP A 607 -4.03 18.33 0.72
N MET A 608 -4.55 17.83 1.83
CA MET A 608 -4.97 18.63 2.98
C MET A 608 -3.79 18.93 3.90
N SER A 609 -2.84 19.70 3.39
CA SER A 609 -1.72 20.25 4.16
C SER A 609 -1.09 21.44 3.46
N ASN A 610 0.01 21.94 4.03
CA ASN A 610 0.73 23.09 3.51
C ASN A 610 2.24 22.90 3.66
N TRP A 611 2.99 23.10 2.57
CA TRP A 611 4.45 22.94 2.56
C TRP A 611 5.17 23.74 3.65
N LYS A 612 4.59 24.85 4.10
CA LYS A 612 5.11 25.71 5.17
C LYS A 612 5.32 24.98 6.51
N TYR A 613 4.53 23.94 6.79
CA TYR A 613 4.64 23.17 8.03
C TYR A 613 4.39 21.66 7.88
N ALA A 614 4.20 21.17 6.64
CA ALA A 614 3.86 19.78 6.39
C ALA A 614 4.85 18.80 7.01
N ASN A 615 6.15 19.10 7.09
CA ASN A 615 7.15 18.20 7.67
C ASN A 615 7.17 18.12 9.20
N ILE A 616 6.34 18.90 9.89
CA ILE A 616 6.41 19.06 11.35
C ILE A 616 5.04 19.09 12.03
N THR A 617 3.96 18.71 11.33
CA THR A 617 2.66 18.52 11.97
C THR A 617 2.75 17.45 13.08
N PRO A 618 1.98 17.59 14.17
CA PRO A 618 2.12 16.76 15.38
C PRO A 618 1.44 15.38 15.26
N THR A 619 1.56 14.73 14.11
CA THR A 619 1.08 13.37 13.86
C THR A 619 2.22 12.37 14.05
N GLU A 620 1.91 11.22 14.67
CA GLU A 620 2.89 10.17 14.96
C GLU A 620 2.58 8.92 14.13
N GLY A 621 3.61 8.29 13.55
CA GLY A 621 3.45 7.08 12.74
C GLY A 621 2.85 7.31 11.34
N TRP A 622 2.18 8.45 11.11
CA TRP A 622 1.62 8.88 9.83
C TRP A 622 1.71 10.40 9.65
N ARG A 623 1.49 10.88 8.44
CA ARG A 623 1.41 12.31 8.14
C ARG A 623 0.61 12.59 6.88
N SER A 624 -0.15 13.69 6.96
CA SER A 624 -1.03 14.22 5.92
C SER A 624 -2.31 13.45 5.67
N ALA A 625 -3.29 14.15 5.12
CA ALA A 625 -4.56 13.61 4.66
C ALA A 625 -4.91 14.22 3.30
N MET A 626 -5.87 13.63 2.60
CA MET A 626 -6.55 14.28 1.49
C MET A 626 -7.73 15.13 1.99
N THR A 627 -8.18 16.12 1.23
CA THR A 627 -9.44 16.82 1.49
C THR A 627 -10.62 15.87 1.25
N LEU A 628 -11.82 16.26 1.67
CA LEU A 628 -13.03 15.63 1.14
C LEU A 628 -13.01 15.70 -0.40
N PRO A 629 -13.39 14.62 -1.10
CA PRO A 629 -13.65 14.69 -2.52
C PRO A 629 -14.75 15.70 -2.80
N ARG A 630 -14.59 16.50 -3.86
CA ARG A 630 -15.49 17.61 -4.21
C ARG A 630 -16.00 17.48 -5.63
N THR A 631 -17.25 17.86 -5.84
CA THR A 631 -17.77 18.14 -7.18
C THR A 631 -17.41 19.55 -7.59
N LEU A 632 -16.90 19.75 -8.80
CA LEU A 632 -16.65 21.05 -9.40
C LEU A 632 -17.73 21.39 -10.43
N SER A 633 -18.27 22.61 -10.38
CA SER A 633 -19.10 23.18 -11.44
C SER A 633 -18.79 24.67 -11.66
N LEU A 634 -19.28 25.25 -12.75
CA LEU A 634 -19.16 26.68 -13.02
C LEU A 634 -20.53 27.34 -12.90
N ARG A 635 -20.62 28.41 -12.11
CA ARG A 635 -21.79 29.29 -12.11
C ARG A 635 -21.51 30.58 -12.88
N ALA A 636 -22.56 31.25 -13.34
CA ALA A 636 -22.44 32.59 -13.88
C ALA A 636 -21.96 33.56 -12.79
N GLY A 637 -20.81 34.21 -13.01
CA GLY A 637 -20.31 35.29 -12.15
C GLY A 637 -20.53 36.66 -12.77
N ALA A 638 -20.28 37.71 -11.98
CA ALA A 638 -20.54 39.09 -12.37
C ALA A 638 -19.62 39.58 -13.52
N GLU A 639 -18.39 39.06 -13.57
CA GLU A 639 -17.38 39.46 -14.55
C GLU A 639 -16.95 38.27 -15.43
N GLN A 640 -16.91 37.06 -14.88
CA GLN A 640 -16.56 35.82 -15.55
C GLN A 640 -17.20 34.64 -14.80
N PRO A 641 -17.28 33.44 -15.40
CA PRO A 641 -17.73 32.24 -14.69
C PRO A 641 -16.90 31.98 -13.44
N GLU A 642 -17.57 31.61 -12.34
CA GLU A 642 -16.95 31.31 -11.05
C GLU A 642 -16.98 29.81 -10.81
N LEU A 643 -15.85 29.24 -10.40
CA LEU A 643 -15.78 27.85 -9.98
C LEU A 643 -16.43 27.69 -8.61
N VAL A 644 -17.29 26.69 -8.49
CA VAL A 644 -17.91 26.31 -7.22
C VAL A 644 -17.59 24.86 -6.91
N GLN A 645 -17.48 24.57 -5.60
CA GLN A 645 -17.11 23.27 -5.09
C GLN A 645 -18.05 22.86 -3.97
N LEU A 646 -18.49 21.60 -3.98
CA LEU A 646 -19.26 21.01 -2.89
C LEU A 646 -18.72 19.61 -2.58
N PRO A 647 -18.72 19.18 -1.32
CA PRO A 647 -18.39 17.80 -0.97
C PRO A 647 -19.29 16.82 -1.72
N VAL A 648 -18.71 15.69 -2.13
CA VAL A 648 -19.45 14.61 -2.78
C VAL A 648 -20.59 14.11 -1.89
N ARG A 649 -21.76 13.82 -2.46
CA ARG A 649 -22.94 13.38 -1.69
C ARG A 649 -22.72 12.09 -0.90
N GLU A 650 -21.74 11.28 -1.30
CA GLU A 650 -21.42 9.99 -0.71
C GLU A 650 -20.97 10.10 0.75
N VAL A 651 -20.37 11.23 1.17
CA VAL A 651 -20.00 11.46 2.59
C VAL A 651 -21.23 11.51 3.50
N GLU A 652 -22.40 11.84 2.98
CA GLU A 652 -23.66 11.85 3.73
C GLU A 652 -24.08 10.44 4.20
N SER A 653 -23.53 9.39 3.60
CA SER A 653 -23.72 8.01 4.06
C SER A 653 -23.14 7.74 5.45
N LEU A 654 -22.32 8.64 5.96
CA LEU A 654 -21.76 8.56 7.31
C LEU A 654 -22.67 9.20 8.36
N ARG A 655 -23.76 9.88 8.00
CA ARG A 655 -24.68 10.51 8.97
C ARG A 655 -25.37 9.46 9.84
N GLU A 656 -25.17 9.54 11.14
CA GLU A 656 -25.79 8.63 12.12
C GLU A 656 -26.97 9.28 12.86
N ALA A 657 -26.82 10.55 13.25
CA ALA A 657 -27.84 11.27 14.01
C ALA A 657 -27.87 12.75 13.60
N THR A 658 -29.04 13.37 13.65
CA THR A 658 -29.22 14.79 13.30
C THR A 658 -29.94 15.52 14.43
N GLU A 659 -29.39 16.66 14.84
CA GLU A 659 -30.06 17.63 15.70
C GLU A 659 -30.42 18.87 14.87
N THR A 660 -31.68 19.30 14.94
CA THR A 660 -32.20 20.39 14.11
C THR A 660 -32.73 21.55 14.97
N ALA A 661 -32.38 22.77 14.58
CA ALA A 661 -33.00 24.00 15.06
C ALA A 661 -33.49 24.83 13.87
N SER A 662 -34.77 25.23 13.86
CA SER A 662 -35.34 26.04 12.78
C SER A 662 -36.13 27.20 13.36
N GLY A 663 -35.92 28.39 12.79
CA GLY A 663 -36.47 29.65 13.30
C GLY A 663 -35.86 30.09 14.64
N ALA A 664 -34.72 29.53 15.06
CA ALA A 664 -34.07 29.89 16.31
C ALA A 664 -33.49 31.31 16.21
N VAL A 665 -33.87 32.19 17.13
CA VAL A 665 -33.35 33.56 17.21
C VAL A 665 -32.31 33.64 18.31
N LEU A 666 -31.11 34.10 17.96
CA LEU A 666 -30.00 34.31 18.89
C LEU A 666 -29.84 35.80 19.14
N ALA A 667 -30.17 36.22 20.36
CA ALA A 667 -29.96 37.59 20.82
C ALA A 667 -28.49 37.83 21.19
N PRO A 668 -28.01 39.09 21.14
CA PRO A 668 -26.67 39.45 21.59
C PRO A 668 -26.36 38.93 22.99
N GLY A 669 -25.20 38.29 23.17
CA GLY A 669 -24.74 37.75 24.45
C GLY A 669 -25.37 36.40 24.85
N SER A 670 -26.29 35.86 24.05
CA SER A 670 -26.79 34.48 24.20
C SER A 670 -25.92 33.50 23.40
N ALA A 671 -26.01 32.21 23.72
CA ALA A 671 -25.34 31.13 22.99
C ALA A 671 -26.28 29.93 22.85
N LEU A 672 -26.34 29.35 21.64
CA LEU A 672 -26.92 28.02 21.43
C LEU A 672 -25.78 27.01 21.51
N ARG A 673 -25.98 25.94 22.30
CA ARG A 673 -24.97 24.90 22.54
C ARG A 673 -25.52 23.57 22.09
N MET A 674 -24.68 22.79 21.41
CA MET A 674 -24.97 21.45 20.94
C MET A 674 -23.79 20.54 21.27
N GLU A 675 -24.06 19.25 21.47
CA GLU A 675 -23.04 18.25 21.78
C GLU A 675 -22.35 17.78 20.49
N ALA A 676 -21.02 17.68 20.50
CA ALA A 676 -20.25 17.21 19.34
C ALA A 676 -20.06 15.67 19.32
N GLY A 677 -20.37 14.98 20.41
CA GLY A 677 -20.22 13.52 20.50
C GLY A 677 -18.75 13.09 20.32
N ALA A 678 -18.46 12.33 19.26
CA ALA A 678 -17.10 11.89 18.93
C ALA A 678 -16.26 12.94 18.17
N GLY A 679 -16.80 14.14 17.95
CA GLY A 679 -16.11 15.22 17.23
C GLY A 679 -16.10 15.07 15.70
N LEU A 680 -16.94 14.18 15.15
CA LEU A 680 -17.14 13.99 13.71
C LEU A 680 -18.47 14.61 13.31
N ILE A 681 -18.45 15.77 12.65
CA ILE A 681 -19.63 16.61 12.50
C ILE A 681 -19.76 17.16 11.08
N GLU A 682 -20.99 17.19 10.59
CA GLU A 682 -21.42 18.07 9.51
C GLU A 682 -22.42 19.10 10.05
N ILE A 683 -22.25 20.38 9.68
CA ILE A 683 -23.24 21.44 9.94
C ILE A 683 -23.79 21.95 8.62
N GLU A 684 -25.10 21.95 8.47
CA GLU A 684 -25.81 22.68 7.41
C GLU A 684 -26.58 23.84 8.03
N ALA A 685 -26.28 25.08 7.64
CA ALA A 685 -26.93 26.26 8.20
C ALA A 685 -27.40 27.23 7.11
N GLU A 686 -28.64 27.70 7.24
CA GLU A 686 -29.17 28.88 6.56
C GLU A 686 -29.46 29.95 7.60
N ILE A 687 -28.68 31.02 7.57
CA ILE A 687 -28.60 32.02 8.63
C ILE A 687 -29.04 33.37 8.06
N GLY A 688 -30.18 33.89 8.54
CA GLY A 688 -30.59 35.27 8.32
C GLY A 688 -29.74 36.19 9.18
N THR A 689 -28.89 37.00 8.53
CA THR A 689 -27.83 37.78 9.21
C THR A 689 -28.38 38.91 10.09
N GLY A 690 -29.60 39.37 9.82
CA GLY A 690 -30.31 40.34 10.65
C GLY A 690 -29.52 41.63 10.87
N SER A 691 -29.42 42.04 12.14
CA SER A 691 -28.64 43.21 12.58
C SER A 691 -27.28 42.85 13.17
N ALA A 692 -26.89 41.57 13.15
CA ALA A 692 -25.65 41.10 13.77
C ALA A 692 -24.41 41.71 13.10
N GLU A 693 -23.44 42.11 13.93
CA GLU A 693 -22.11 42.52 13.48
C GLU A 693 -21.21 41.31 13.19
N GLU A 694 -21.40 40.23 13.93
CA GLU A 694 -20.66 38.97 13.78
C GLU A 694 -21.52 37.78 14.20
N ILE A 695 -21.40 36.69 13.46
CA ILE A 695 -21.97 35.38 13.76
C ILE A 695 -20.79 34.42 13.90
N SER A 696 -20.74 33.64 14.97
CA SER A 696 -19.65 32.69 15.18
C SER A 696 -20.16 31.29 15.54
N ILE A 697 -19.44 30.28 15.06
CA ILE A 697 -19.61 28.86 15.34
C ILE A 697 -18.28 28.36 15.89
N SER A 698 -18.25 28.04 17.17
CA SER A 698 -17.06 27.59 17.88
C SER A 698 -17.10 26.09 18.14
N PHE A 699 -16.01 25.40 17.83
CA PHE A 699 -15.75 24.01 18.20
C PHE A 699 -14.80 23.98 19.39
N ARG A 700 -15.33 23.59 20.56
CA ARG A 700 -14.56 23.53 21.79
C ARG A 700 -13.95 22.16 22.01
N SER A 701 -12.71 22.14 22.48
CA SER A 701 -11.95 20.94 22.82
C SER A 701 -11.25 21.16 24.16
N GLY A 702 -11.57 20.33 25.16
CA GLY A 702 -10.96 20.42 26.48
C GLY A 702 -11.28 21.75 27.19
N GLU A 703 -10.38 22.20 28.08
CA GLU A 703 -10.64 23.39 28.91
C GLU A 703 -10.51 24.73 28.16
N SER A 704 -9.67 24.80 27.14
CA SER A 704 -9.30 26.07 26.48
C SER A 704 -9.11 26.00 24.97
N GLY A 705 -9.22 24.82 24.35
CA GLY A 705 -9.09 24.67 22.90
C GLY A 705 -10.35 25.13 22.19
N GLU A 706 -10.21 25.97 21.16
CA GLU A 706 -11.32 26.47 20.36
C GLU A 706 -10.89 26.74 18.92
N THR A 707 -11.65 26.21 17.96
CA THR A 707 -11.60 26.64 16.55
C THR A 707 -12.89 27.38 16.24
N THR A 708 -12.80 28.59 15.69
CA THR A 708 -13.98 29.43 15.41
C THR A 708 -14.14 29.68 13.92
N ILE A 709 -15.32 29.39 13.39
CA ILE A 709 -15.76 29.87 12.09
C ILE A 709 -16.65 31.07 12.32
N GLY A 710 -16.35 32.21 11.70
CA GLY A 710 -17.18 33.40 11.86
C GLY A 710 -17.47 34.13 10.56
N TYR A 711 -18.52 34.93 10.60
CA TYR A 711 -18.97 35.73 9.47
C TYR A 711 -19.33 37.14 9.93
N GLU A 712 -18.80 38.14 9.22
CA GLU A 712 -19.05 39.57 9.44
C GLU A 712 -19.94 40.13 8.31
N PRO A 713 -21.27 40.26 8.50
CA PRO A 713 -22.20 40.56 7.41
C PRO A 713 -21.91 41.88 6.67
N GLN A 714 -21.48 42.92 7.40
CA GLN A 714 -21.17 44.22 6.79
C GLN A 714 -19.97 44.17 5.84
N ARG A 715 -19.02 43.26 6.10
CA ARG A 715 -17.81 43.06 5.28
C ARG A 715 -17.94 41.89 4.31
N GLU A 716 -19.03 41.13 4.40
CA GLU A 716 -19.22 39.84 3.73
C GLU A 716 -18.00 38.92 3.94
N TRP A 717 -17.41 38.93 5.14
CA TRP A 717 -16.16 38.25 5.40
C TRP A 717 -16.38 37.01 6.24
N LEU A 718 -16.15 35.84 5.63
CA LEU A 718 -16.14 34.54 6.29
C LEU A 718 -14.70 34.20 6.67
N TYR A 719 -14.46 33.74 7.90
CA TYR A 719 -13.12 33.42 8.39
C TYR A 719 -13.10 32.15 9.23
N ILE A 720 -11.91 31.54 9.29
CA ILE A 720 -11.52 30.54 10.29
C ILE A 720 -10.51 31.21 11.21
N ASP A 721 -10.70 31.03 12.51
CA ASP A 721 -9.74 31.35 13.56
C ASP A 721 -9.30 30.06 14.25
N ARG A 722 -8.05 29.66 13.99
CA ARG A 722 -7.41 28.49 14.57
C ARG A 722 -6.29 28.85 15.55
N THR A 723 -6.23 30.10 16.02
CA THR A 723 -5.18 30.59 16.92
C THR A 723 -5.12 29.82 18.25
N HIS A 724 -6.25 29.30 18.71
CA HIS A 724 -6.40 28.51 19.93
C HIS A 724 -6.92 27.09 19.65
N SER A 725 -6.70 26.56 18.45
CA SER A 725 -7.25 25.27 18.01
C SER A 725 -6.66 24.02 18.68
N GLY A 726 -5.72 24.19 19.62
CA GLY A 726 -5.06 23.10 20.34
C GLY A 726 -3.53 23.21 20.25
N VAL A 727 -2.87 22.18 19.72
CA VAL A 727 -1.43 22.14 19.48
C VAL A 727 -1.10 22.99 18.26
N THR A 728 -0.60 24.20 18.46
CA THR A 728 -0.29 25.15 17.37
C THR A 728 1.18 25.58 17.32
N GLU A 729 1.92 25.39 18.41
CA GLU A 729 3.29 25.88 18.61
C GLU A 729 4.36 25.19 17.74
N PHE A 730 3.99 24.16 16.97
CA PHE A 730 4.93 23.47 16.09
C PHE A 730 5.37 24.36 14.91
N HIS A 731 4.61 25.39 14.54
CA HIS A 731 5.02 26.35 13.52
C HIS A 731 4.36 27.73 13.69
N GLU A 732 5.15 28.80 13.55
CA GLU A 732 4.70 30.19 13.81
C GLU A 732 3.55 30.67 12.90
N ALA A 733 3.47 30.14 11.68
CA ALA A 733 2.43 30.50 10.72
C ALA A 733 1.13 29.70 10.87
N PHE A 734 1.09 28.70 11.76
CA PHE A 734 -0.07 27.83 11.91
C PHE A 734 -1.20 28.52 12.68
N ALA A 735 -0.91 29.13 13.83
CA ALA A 735 -1.88 29.88 14.62
C ALA A 735 -2.28 31.20 13.91
N CYS A 736 -3.41 31.18 13.20
CA CYS A 736 -3.86 32.35 12.44
C CYS A 736 -5.38 32.49 12.36
N ARG A 737 -5.81 33.72 12.00
CA ARG A 737 -7.17 34.03 11.56
C ARG A 737 -7.12 34.55 10.13
N HIS A 738 -7.82 33.90 9.22
CA HIS A 738 -7.87 34.25 7.80
C HIS A 738 -9.22 33.89 7.21
N GLY A 739 -9.52 34.41 6.03
CA GLY A 739 -10.84 34.28 5.46
C GLY A 739 -10.96 34.80 4.05
N VAL A 740 -12.18 34.76 3.54
CA VAL A 740 -12.57 35.12 2.19
C VAL A 740 -13.84 35.94 2.21
N ARG A 741 -14.08 36.68 1.14
CA ARG A 741 -15.40 37.27 0.91
C ARG A 741 -16.40 36.18 0.54
N ALA A 742 -17.47 36.02 1.32
CA ALA A 742 -18.58 35.11 1.05
C ALA A 742 -19.88 35.91 0.97
N ARG A 743 -20.58 35.85 -0.16
CA ARG A 743 -21.80 36.64 -0.37
C ARG A 743 -22.96 36.04 0.43
N SER A 744 -23.83 36.93 0.93
CA SER A 744 -25.15 36.54 1.41
C SER A 744 -26.22 36.90 0.37
N GLU A 745 -27.11 35.96 0.04
CA GLU A 745 -28.23 36.19 -0.87
C GLU A 745 -29.43 36.71 -0.06
N ASP A 746 -29.89 37.92 -0.35
CA ASP A 746 -31.00 38.57 0.38
C ASP A 746 -30.81 38.58 1.91
N GLY A 747 -29.56 38.79 2.37
CA GLY A 747 -29.22 38.77 3.80
C GLY A 747 -29.23 37.38 4.44
N ARG A 748 -29.17 36.31 3.64
CA ARG A 748 -29.06 34.93 4.11
C ARG A 748 -27.72 34.33 3.72
N LEU A 749 -27.00 33.83 4.72
CA LEU A 749 -25.77 33.08 4.56
C LEU A 749 -26.09 31.58 4.58
N LYS A 750 -25.63 30.85 3.57
CA LYS A 750 -25.69 29.38 3.54
C LYS A 750 -24.30 28.83 3.82
N LEU A 751 -24.19 27.94 4.82
CA LEU A 751 -22.94 27.30 5.23
C LEU A 751 -23.10 25.79 5.25
N ARG A 752 -22.07 25.09 4.80
CA ARG A 752 -21.83 23.68 5.07
C ARG A 752 -20.45 23.52 5.68
N ILE A 753 -20.35 22.93 6.85
CA ILE A 753 -19.09 22.78 7.60
C ILE A 753 -18.87 21.31 7.91
N TRP A 754 -17.66 20.83 7.69
CA TRP A 754 -17.23 19.47 8.05
C TRP A 754 -16.11 19.55 9.07
N LEU A 755 -16.24 18.81 10.16
CA LEU A 755 -15.25 18.71 11.22
C LEU A 755 -14.85 17.25 11.37
N ASP A 756 -13.56 16.97 11.19
CA ASP A 756 -12.93 15.69 11.51
C ASP A 756 -11.93 15.90 12.67
N ARG A 757 -11.26 14.84 13.12
CA ARG A 757 -10.34 14.87 14.27
C ARG A 757 -9.24 15.93 14.15
N SER A 758 -8.83 16.27 12.94
CA SER A 758 -7.74 17.24 12.70
C SER A 758 -7.97 18.17 11.52
N SER A 759 -9.21 18.36 11.09
CA SER A 759 -9.52 19.27 9.98
C SER A 759 -10.89 19.91 10.11
N VAL A 760 -11.01 21.08 9.46
CA VAL A 760 -12.27 21.76 9.22
C VAL A 760 -12.35 22.23 7.77
N GLU A 761 -13.44 21.88 7.09
CA GLU A 761 -13.75 22.34 5.72
C GLU A 761 -15.06 23.14 5.72
N VAL A 762 -15.01 24.38 5.24
CA VAL A 762 -16.15 25.31 5.22
C VAL A 762 -16.50 25.67 3.78
N PHE A 763 -17.76 25.45 3.41
CA PHE A 763 -18.33 25.79 2.11
C PHE A 763 -19.44 26.82 2.29
N ALA A 764 -19.28 27.98 1.68
CA ALA A 764 -20.24 29.07 1.70
C ALA A 764 -20.56 29.56 0.29
N ASP A 765 -21.60 30.40 0.17
CA ASP A 765 -22.00 31.01 -1.11
C ASP A 765 -22.20 29.93 -2.21
N GLY A 766 -22.88 28.84 -1.86
CA GLY A 766 -23.13 27.72 -2.78
C GLY A 766 -21.86 26.98 -3.25
N GLY A 767 -20.74 27.12 -2.52
CA GLY A 767 -19.47 26.50 -2.86
C GLY A 767 -18.46 27.42 -3.56
N ALA A 768 -18.79 28.71 -3.75
CA ALA A 768 -17.87 29.69 -4.33
C ALA A 768 -16.82 30.22 -3.34
N ALA A 769 -17.09 30.12 -2.04
CA ALA A 769 -16.18 30.50 -0.97
C ALA A 769 -15.88 29.25 -0.13
N VAL A 770 -14.67 28.72 -0.28
CA VAL A 770 -14.22 27.50 0.40
C VAL A 770 -12.99 27.79 1.25
N LEU A 771 -12.96 27.26 2.46
CA LEU A 771 -11.84 27.33 3.40
C LEU A 771 -11.56 25.93 3.95
N THR A 772 -10.34 25.44 3.77
CA THR A 772 -9.87 24.16 4.32
C THR A 772 -8.66 24.37 5.22
N ASP A 773 -8.78 23.97 6.49
CA ASP A 773 -7.70 24.08 7.46
C ASP A 773 -7.52 22.80 8.25
N GLN A 774 -6.28 22.41 8.48
CA GLN A 774 -5.91 21.50 9.55
C GLN A 774 -6.05 22.20 10.90
N ILE A 775 -6.45 21.43 11.91
CA ILE A 775 -6.48 21.80 13.33
C ILE A 775 -5.90 20.63 14.14
N PHE A 776 -5.32 20.90 15.31
CA PHE A 776 -4.80 19.82 16.17
C PHE A 776 -5.33 19.96 17.61
N PRO A 777 -6.63 19.70 17.84
CA PRO A 777 -7.26 19.83 19.15
C PRO A 777 -6.56 19.00 20.23
N SER A 778 -6.22 19.61 21.38
CA SER A 778 -5.54 18.89 22.47
C SER A 778 -6.39 17.82 23.14
N ALA A 779 -7.70 17.82 22.89
CA ALA A 779 -8.66 16.78 23.24
C ALA A 779 -9.70 16.66 22.11
N PRO A 780 -10.48 15.58 22.03
CA PRO A 780 -11.61 15.52 21.10
C PRO A 780 -12.55 16.72 21.29
N VAL A 781 -13.07 17.26 20.18
CA VAL A 781 -14.09 18.31 20.24
C VAL A 781 -15.34 17.76 20.90
N ASP A 782 -15.79 18.39 21.98
CA ASP A 782 -16.91 17.93 22.81
C ASP A 782 -18.15 18.82 22.68
N GLY A 783 -17.99 20.07 22.26
CA GLY A 783 -19.10 21.02 22.18
C GLY A 783 -19.03 21.96 20.99
N ILE A 784 -20.22 22.28 20.47
CA ILE A 784 -20.45 23.27 19.42
C ILE A 784 -21.19 24.44 20.04
N GLU A 785 -20.76 25.67 19.76
CA GLU A 785 -21.40 26.87 20.27
C GLU A 785 -21.64 27.92 19.18
N PHE A 786 -22.89 28.33 19.03
CA PHE A 786 -23.31 29.37 18.11
C PHE A 786 -23.55 30.68 18.88
N ARG A 787 -22.95 31.78 18.43
CA ARG A 787 -23.09 33.12 19.04
C ARG A 787 -23.38 34.19 17.99
N ALA A 788 -23.97 35.29 18.48
CA ALA A 788 -24.15 36.52 17.74
C ALA A 788 -23.64 37.72 18.55
N ARG A 789 -22.97 38.66 17.89
CA ARG A 789 -22.49 39.92 18.48
C ARG A 789 -23.13 41.12 17.77
N GLY A 790 -23.40 42.19 18.53
CA GLY A 790 -23.85 43.49 18.00
C GLY A 790 -25.31 43.55 17.56
N GLY A 791 -25.94 42.41 17.27
CA GLY A 791 -27.35 42.32 16.89
C GLY A 791 -27.88 40.89 16.94
N GLU A 792 -29.15 40.73 16.57
CA GLU A 792 -29.79 39.43 16.53
C GLU A 792 -29.53 38.71 15.21
N VAL A 793 -29.44 37.38 15.27
CA VAL A 793 -29.36 36.49 14.12
C VAL A 793 -30.49 35.48 14.18
N ARG A 794 -30.99 35.05 13.03
CA ARG A 794 -31.97 33.97 12.92
C ARG A 794 -31.37 32.79 12.16
N PHE A 795 -31.36 31.63 12.78
CA PHE A 795 -31.10 30.36 12.09
C PHE A 795 -32.43 29.91 11.46
N GLU A 796 -32.63 30.22 10.18
CA GLU A 796 -33.80 29.78 9.44
C GLU A 796 -33.82 28.24 9.40
N ARG A 797 -32.65 27.65 9.20
CA ARG A 797 -32.40 26.22 9.32
C ARG A 797 -31.00 25.97 9.86
N LEU A 798 -30.88 25.07 10.82
CA LEU A 798 -29.63 24.55 11.34
C LEU A 798 -29.79 23.04 11.52
N ASN A 799 -29.02 22.26 10.79
CA ASN A 799 -28.86 20.82 11.02
C ASN A 799 -27.42 20.57 11.45
N VAL A 800 -27.25 19.81 12.52
CA VAL A 800 -25.96 19.29 12.97
C VAL A 800 -26.04 17.78 12.91
N HIS A 801 -25.29 17.18 11.99
CA HIS A 801 -25.20 15.74 11.81
C HIS A 801 -23.97 15.21 12.53
N ARG A 802 -24.15 14.19 13.36
CA ARG A 802 -23.07 13.35 13.86
C ARG A 802 -22.74 12.29 12.82
N LEU A 803 -21.46 12.09 12.58
CA LEU A 803 -20.94 11.19 11.55
C LEU A 803 -20.25 9.97 12.17
N GLY A 804 -20.38 8.82 11.51
CA GLY A 804 -19.58 7.63 11.75
C GLY A 804 -18.22 7.68 11.05
N SER A 805 -17.36 6.70 11.33
CA SER A 805 -16.06 6.56 10.68
C SER A 805 -16.19 5.80 9.35
N ALA A 806 -15.45 6.25 8.32
CA ALA A 806 -15.28 5.52 7.07
C ALA A 806 -14.37 4.29 7.20
N TYR A 807 -13.60 4.18 8.30
CA TYR A 807 -12.71 3.06 8.61
C TYR A 807 -13.38 1.97 9.49
N ALA A 808 -14.58 2.24 10.01
CA ALA A 808 -15.35 1.25 10.75
C ALA A 808 -16.05 0.27 9.79
N GLU A 809 -16.20 -1.00 10.19
CA GLU A 809 -17.02 -1.93 9.41
C GLU A 809 -18.45 -1.40 9.29
N PRO A 810 -19.09 -1.50 8.11
CA PRO A 810 -20.45 -1.05 7.93
C PRO A 810 -21.35 -1.74 8.95
N ALA A 811 -22.07 -0.96 9.76
CA ALA A 811 -23.16 -1.51 10.55
C ALA A 811 -24.11 -2.23 9.59
N ALA A 812 -24.43 -3.50 9.87
CA ALA A 812 -25.37 -4.29 9.08
C ALA A 812 -26.76 -3.63 9.16
N HIS A 813 -27.02 -2.68 8.27
CA HIS A 813 -28.34 -2.08 8.16
C HIS A 813 -29.26 -3.11 7.49
N THR A 814 -30.13 -3.71 8.30
CA THR A 814 -31.33 -4.39 7.86
C THR A 814 -32.09 -3.47 6.91
N ILE A 815 -32.05 -3.76 5.62
CA ILE A 815 -32.93 -3.13 4.65
C ILE A 815 -34.33 -3.69 4.94
N GLU A 816 -35.19 -2.90 5.59
CA GLU A 816 -36.62 -3.14 5.50
C GLU A 816 -37.05 -2.87 4.05
N GLU A 817 -37.53 -3.92 3.38
CA GLU A 817 -38.14 -3.84 2.05
C GLU A 817 -39.40 -2.97 2.09
N GLY A 818 -39.23 -1.66 1.87
CA GLY A 818 -40.31 -0.68 1.72
C GLY A 818 -40.68 -0.43 0.27
N SER A 819 -41.57 -1.27 -0.26
CA SER A 819 -42.45 -1.08 -1.43
C SER A 819 -42.11 0.02 -2.46
N LEU A 820 -41.43 -0.37 -3.54
CA LEU A 820 -41.58 0.30 -4.85
C LEU A 820 -42.84 -0.27 -5.53
N SER A 821 -43.95 0.47 -5.48
CA SER A 821 -45.11 0.23 -6.34
C SER A 821 -45.13 1.24 -7.49
N ARG A 822 -44.87 0.71 -8.70
CA ARG A 822 -45.24 1.17 -10.07
C ARG A 822 -45.15 2.64 -10.44
#